data_AF-A7HNH3-F1
#
_entry.id   AF-A7HNH3-F1
#
_cell.length_a   1.000
_cell.length_b   1.000
_cell.length_c   1.000
_cell.angle_alpha   90.00
_cell.angle_beta   90.00
_cell.angle_gamma   90.00
#
_symmetry.space_group_name_H-M   'P 1'
#
loop_
_entity.id
_entity.type
_entity.pdbx_description
1 polymer ?
#
loop_
_entity_poly.entity_id
_entity_poly.type
_entity_poly.pdbx_seq_one_letter_code
_entity_poly.pdbx_strand_id
1 'polypeptide(L)'
;MKKIKFFALMVLILSVLSLAALKIEGNKVVFTFNYPQANTVHLAGTFNNWSTNANPMRREGDLWVTELELKPGTYQYKFVIDGGKVWKEDPDAPGYTDDGFGGKNGVFTLALKDDQLVIVAPATEIKEKVEINTEREENFYIEDNTYVVIRFYKPEARYVFIAGSFNNWSMNDTECYSSGDGWWEAVLELTPGVYQYKFVVDGKDWLFDPNAPAFVDDGFGGKNGIFEVWKEDGQLKVGAPRVKQEEEPAKVELPKENTVKSVEYEIDGKLSEKEKSTAIFTGSTLKEIYVARTSTAAYVAVVLDKPARDYVGQNVLFEVYTDAPKMTASNRKTSGGTILSKPVGFRFSLNMRTWQTRKRGTFFAAAGDDSWILQANVFKSAVDDVVEIEIPYDILGIKSGENFNIYIVCSVDGKDEVLPQEGIAIKTPTMLSGNVIAKFADKIGDDYGFGTYVYPKDPAFAPYKGLWDITEVTVLENDEAYVFSIKFAEMTNPWASPKGFSHQLVNIYLDTKAGGKTSTYKEGARVQFKEPWDYFIKVAGWPDDRIVFATADGKEIPEAIIYEADPADKVIHIIVFKKYLEVKTGIKAYILSLSQDGYGTDHIRPVSKDPTQWTLGGYPVDSKDFAPYVLDTIVPEGQKQEDILKSYVPGQSYATLIPIVVK
;
A
#
# COMPACT_ATOMS: atom_id res chain seq x y z
N MET A 1 -1.94 74.91 41.82
CA MET A 1 -2.39 73.55 42.14
C MET A 1 -1.98 72.60 41.01
N LYS A 2 -1.08 71.67 41.30
CA LYS A 2 -0.63 70.59 40.42
C LYS A 2 -1.77 69.59 40.19
N LYS A 3 -1.92 69.08 38.98
CA LYS A 3 -2.30 67.68 38.74
C LYS A 3 -1.36 67.08 37.71
N ILE A 4 -0.40 66.34 38.24
CA ILE A 4 0.43 65.32 37.58
C ILE A 4 -0.42 64.04 37.51
N LYS A 5 -0.04 63.14 36.58
CA LYS A 5 -0.22 61.67 36.53
C LYS A 5 -0.99 61.24 35.26
N PHE A 6 -0.56 60.27 34.46
CA PHE A 6 0.63 59.40 34.47
C PHE A 6 0.75 58.86 33.04
N PHE A 7 1.93 58.94 32.45
CA PHE A 7 2.28 58.19 31.25
C PHE A 7 2.39 56.73 31.71
N ALA A 8 1.43 55.86 31.34
CA ALA A 8 1.63 54.43 31.46
C ALA A 8 2.44 53.97 30.25
N LEU A 9 3.75 54.17 30.35
CA LEU A 9 4.74 53.42 29.60
C LEU A 9 4.52 51.95 29.96
N MET A 10 3.85 51.20 29.09
CA MET A 10 3.80 49.75 29.21
C MET A 10 5.19 49.24 28.84
N VAL A 11 6.07 49.23 29.84
CA VAL A 11 7.33 48.51 29.82
C VAL A 11 6.94 47.05 29.65
N LEU A 12 6.98 46.58 28.40
CA LEU A 12 6.98 45.16 28.13
C LEU A 12 8.26 44.64 28.80
N ILE A 13 8.07 43.89 29.87
CA ILE A 13 9.14 43.19 30.56
C ILE A 13 9.83 42.36 29.47
N LEU A 14 11.06 42.73 29.12
CA LEU A 14 12.01 41.82 28.50
C LEU A 14 12.25 40.71 29.53
N SER A 15 11.35 39.75 29.56
CA SER A 15 11.68 38.43 30.07
C SER A 15 12.77 37.93 29.15
N VAL A 16 13.92 37.63 29.75
CA VAL A 16 15.04 36.97 29.11
C VAL A 16 14.49 35.73 28.41
N LEU A 17 14.19 35.85 27.12
CA LEU A 17 13.74 34.74 26.31
C LEU A 17 14.95 33.82 26.23
N SER A 18 14.89 32.69 26.92
CA SER A 18 15.70 31.55 26.58
C SER A 18 15.62 31.36 25.07
N LEU A 19 16.77 31.19 24.41
CA LEU A 19 16.88 30.91 22.96
C LEU A 19 16.33 29.52 22.59
N ALA A 20 15.20 29.10 23.15
CA ALA A 20 14.56 27.85 22.75
C ALA A 20 13.83 28.09 21.42
N ALA A 21 14.22 27.38 20.36
CA ALA A 21 13.67 27.55 19.02
C ALA A 21 12.20 27.08 18.88
N LEU A 22 11.71 26.31 19.86
CA LEU A 22 10.33 25.84 19.96
C LEU A 22 9.79 26.09 21.38
N LYS A 23 8.61 26.70 21.50
CA LYS A 23 7.92 26.88 22.81
C LYS A 23 6.41 26.83 22.66
N ILE A 24 5.70 26.73 23.78
CA ILE A 24 4.24 26.81 23.83
C ILE A 24 3.83 28.14 24.45
N GLU A 25 2.95 28.85 23.75
CA GLU A 25 2.28 30.05 24.26
C GLU A 25 0.77 29.86 24.13
N GLY A 26 0.08 29.69 25.26
CA GLY A 26 -1.34 29.34 25.27
C GLY A 26 -1.58 27.94 24.68
N ASN A 27 -2.40 27.85 23.63
CA ASN A 27 -2.70 26.62 22.89
C ASN A 27 -1.88 26.47 21.60
N LYS A 28 -0.86 27.33 21.38
CA LYS A 28 -0.09 27.37 20.14
C LYS A 28 1.36 26.98 20.37
N VAL A 29 1.93 26.30 19.38
CA VAL A 29 3.36 26.05 19.26
C VAL A 29 3.99 27.23 18.50
N VAL A 30 4.95 27.89 19.13
CA VAL A 30 5.67 29.03 18.57
C VAL A 30 7.04 28.55 18.08
N PHE A 31 7.32 28.82 16.82
CA PHE A 31 8.57 28.50 16.13
C PHE A 31 9.37 29.78 15.94
N THR A 32 10.65 29.76 16.30
CA THR A 32 11.56 30.90 16.11
C THR A 32 12.84 30.49 15.37
N PHE A 33 13.28 31.30 14.42
CA PHE A 33 14.47 31.01 13.62
C PHE A 33 15.34 32.26 13.43
N ASN A 34 16.63 32.17 13.75
CA ASN A 34 17.58 33.27 13.60
C ASN A 34 18.29 33.21 12.25
N TYR A 35 17.84 34.02 11.30
CA TYR A 35 18.43 34.10 9.96
C TYR A 35 18.21 35.49 9.34
N PRO A 36 18.91 36.53 9.83
CA PRO A 36 18.61 37.93 9.53
C PRO A 36 18.84 38.31 8.06
N GLN A 37 19.59 37.51 7.31
CA GLN A 37 19.89 37.69 5.89
C GLN A 37 18.82 37.13 4.93
N ALA A 38 17.78 36.43 5.44
CA ALA A 38 16.68 35.96 4.59
C ALA A 38 15.79 37.12 4.13
N ASN A 39 15.22 37.01 2.93
CA ASN A 39 14.18 37.92 2.47
C ASN A 39 12.79 37.41 2.90
N THR A 40 12.59 36.09 2.89
CA THR A 40 11.38 35.42 3.38
C THR A 40 11.74 34.10 4.06
N VAL A 41 10.99 33.74 5.10
CA VAL A 41 11.07 32.41 5.74
C VAL A 41 9.68 31.84 5.88
N HIS A 42 9.50 30.57 5.52
CA HIS A 42 8.30 29.78 5.74
C HIS A 42 8.63 28.57 6.59
N LEU A 43 7.66 28.12 7.38
CA LEU A 43 7.78 26.89 8.16
C LEU A 43 7.18 25.75 7.35
N ALA A 44 7.98 24.73 7.03
CA ALA A 44 7.55 23.53 6.33
C ALA A 44 7.66 22.33 7.26
N GLY A 45 6.66 21.44 7.27
CA GLY A 45 6.67 20.25 8.13
C GLY A 45 5.52 19.30 7.85
N THR A 46 5.42 18.24 8.65
CA THR A 46 4.38 17.21 8.49
C THR A 46 2.96 17.77 8.62
N PHE A 47 2.77 18.85 9.38
CA PHE A 47 1.48 19.53 9.59
C PHE A 47 1.00 20.38 8.40
N ASN A 48 1.84 20.62 7.39
CA ASN A 48 1.46 21.36 6.18
C ASN A 48 1.97 20.71 4.89
N ASN A 49 2.24 19.41 4.95
CA ASN A 49 2.75 18.61 3.85
C ASN A 49 4.01 19.19 3.19
N TRP A 50 4.95 19.69 4.02
CA TRP A 50 6.23 20.26 3.59
C TRP A 50 6.12 21.41 2.57
N SER A 51 5.01 22.14 2.59
CA SER A 51 4.80 23.25 1.65
C SER A 51 5.87 24.35 1.81
N THR A 52 6.41 24.80 0.68
CA THR A 52 7.46 25.84 0.64
C THR A 52 6.94 27.27 0.79
N ASN A 53 5.61 27.44 0.78
CA ASN A 53 4.95 28.75 0.82
C ASN A 53 3.79 28.84 1.82
N ALA A 54 3.44 27.73 2.50
CA ALA A 54 2.50 27.77 3.61
C ALA A 54 3.18 28.26 4.89
N ASN A 55 2.38 28.75 5.84
CA ASN A 55 2.84 29.19 7.16
C ASN A 55 4.04 30.17 7.10
N PRO A 56 3.89 31.34 6.44
CA PRO A 56 4.94 32.36 6.41
C PRO A 56 5.30 32.80 7.82
N MET A 57 6.59 32.98 8.08
CA MET A 57 7.09 33.53 9.33
C MET A 57 7.17 35.06 9.25
N ARG A 58 6.78 35.73 10.33
CA ARG A 58 6.88 37.19 10.46
C ARG A 58 8.25 37.55 11.04
N ARG A 59 8.84 38.66 10.57
CA ARG A 59 10.14 39.12 11.06
C ARG A 59 9.97 39.98 12.32
N GLU A 60 10.67 39.62 13.40
CA GLU A 60 10.71 40.33 14.67
C GLU A 60 12.19 40.56 15.06
N GLY A 61 12.73 41.73 14.71
CA GLY A 61 14.16 42.02 14.87
C GLY A 61 15.02 41.13 13.96
N ASP A 62 15.91 40.34 14.57
CA ASP A 62 16.76 39.36 13.87
C ASP A 62 16.13 37.96 13.77
N LEU A 63 14.95 37.76 14.37
CA LEU A 63 14.24 36.48 14.39
C LEU A 63 13.09 36.44 13.38
N TRP A 64 12.83 35.24 12.88
CA TRP A 64 11.61 34.87 12.17
C TRP A 64 10.71 34.07 13.11
N VAL A 65 9.43 34.42 13.19
CA VAL A 65 8.48 33.84 14.15
C VAL A 65 7.20 33.39 13.44
N THR A 66 6.69 32.20 13.78
CA THR A 66 5.32 31.79 13.44
C THR A 66 4.71 30.95 14.54
N GLU A 67 3.39 30.82 14.54
CA GLU A 67 2.63 30.11 15.57
C GLU A 67 1.59 29.20 14.92
N LEU A 68 1.47 27.97 15.41
CA LEU A 68 0.52 26.98 14.92
C LEU A 68 -0.29 26.36 16.06
N GLU A 69 -1.58 26.19 15.83
CA GLU A 69 -2.41 25.29 16.66
C GLU A 69 -2.23 23.87 16.15
N LEU A 70 -1.51 23.07 16.93
CA LEU A 70 -1.26 21.67 16.62
C LEU A 70 -1.95 20.80 17.66
N LYS A 71 -2.50 19.66 17.22
CA LYS A 71 -3.03 18.65 18.13
C LYS A 71 -1.87 17.89 18.78
N PRO A 72 -2.08 17.16 19.89
CA PRO A 72 -1.07 16.25 20.40
C PRO A 72 -0.61 15.26 19.32
N GLY A 73 0.71 15.05 19.20
CA GLY A 73 1.32 14.25 18.14
C GLY A 73 2.80 14.58 17.93
N THR A 74 3.49 13.76 17.13
CA THR A 74 4.90 13.97 16.75
C THR A 74 4.98 14.64 15.38
N TYR A 75 5.80 15.69 15.29
CA TYR A 75 5.90 16.52 14.10
C TYR A 75 7.35 16.66 13.65
N GLN A 76 7.57 16.67 12.33
CA GLN A 76 8.85 17.04 11.73
C GLN A 76 8.74 18.39 11.04
N TYR A 77 9.82 19.19 11.01
CA TYR A 77 9.82 20.50 10.38
C TYR A 77 11.21 20.99 9.93
N LYS A 78 11.20 21.99 9.03
CA LYS A 78 12.34 22.78 8.53
C LYS A 78 11.93 24.22 8.19
N PHE A 79 12.93 25.08 8.05
CA PHE A 79 12.75 26.45 7.57
C PHE A 79 13.08 26.57 6.09
N VAL A 80 12.15 27.14 5.33
CA VAL A 80 12.25 27.36 3.89
C VAL A 80 12.52 28.83 3.62
N ILE A 81 13.66 29.12 2.99
CA ILE A 81 14.14 30.48 2.77
C ILE A 81 14.01 30.85 1.29
N ASP A 82 13.55 32.07 1.04
CA ASP A 82 13.53 32.72 -0.28
C ASP A 82 12.85 31.88 -1.38
N GLY A 83 11.68 31.32 -1.06
CA GLY A 83 10.82 30.59 -2.00
C GLY A 83 11.30 29.18 -2.35
N GLY A 84 11.94 28.48 -1.41
CA GLY A 84 12.37 27.09 -1.61
C GLY A 84 13.83 26.93 -2.06
N LYS A 85 14.58 28.02 -2.21
CA LYS A 85 15.97 28.00 -2.69
C LYS A 85 16.94 27.45 -1.66
N VAL A 86 16.66 27.65 -0.38
CA VAL A 86 17.50 27.17 0.72
C VAL A 86 16.59 26.58 1.80
N TRP A 87 16.95 25.38 2.24
CA TRP A 87 16.33 24.71 3.38
C TRP A 87 17.31 24.71 4.54
N LYS A 88 16.82 25.04 5.73
CA LYS A 88 17.62 24.99 6.95
C LYS A 88 16.89 24.19 8.02
N GLU A 89 17.63 23.28 8.64
CA GLU A 89 17.20 22.67 9.89
C GLU A 89 17.14 23.70 11.01
N ASP A 90 16.32 23.41 12.01
CA ASP A 90 16.36 24.12 13.26
C ASP A 90 17.54 23.60 14.10
N PRO A 91 18.58 24.42 14.36
CA PRO A 91 19.75 23.99 15.13
C PRO A 91 19.43 23.70 16.61
N ASP A 92 18.27 24.14 17.10
CA ASP A 92 17.86 23.98 18.49
C ASP A 92 16.58 23.13 18.61
N ALA A 93 16.31 22.27 17.61
CA ALA A 93 15.17 21.35 17.64
C ALA A 93 15.22 20.38 18.85
N PRO A 94 14.07 20.01 19.45
CA PRO A 94 14.01 19.02 20.53
C PRO A 94 14.55 17.62 20.18
N GLY A 95 14.57 17.29 18.88
CA GLY A 95 15.13 16.07 18.32
C GLY A 95 15.37 16.21 16.82
N TYR A 96 16.01 15.22 16.23
CA TYR A 96 16.30 15.20 14.80
C TYR A 96 16.00 13.84 14.18
N THR A 97 15.62 13.84 12.91
CA THR A 97 15.62 12.64 12.06
C THR A 97 16.25 12.94 10.70
N ASP A 98 16.71 11.92 10.00
CA ASP A 98 17.30 12.06 8.66
C ASP A 98 16.24 12.56 7.67
N ASP A 99 16.61 13.47 6.77
CA ASP A 99 15.67 14.05 5.80
C ASP A 99 15.61 13.30 4.46
N GLY A 100 16.44 12.28 4.26
CA GLY A 100 16.57 11.50 3.03
C GLY A 100 17.39 12.18 1.92
N PHE A 101 17.99 13.34 2.18
CA PHE A 101 18.74 14.15 1.22
C PHE A 101 20.13 14.56 1.72
N GLY A 102 20.63 13.87 2.76
CA GLY A 102 21.94 14.13 3.38
C GLY A 102 21.92 15.25 4.42
N GLY A 103 20.74 15.68 4.87
CA GLY A 103 20.53 16.60 5.98
C GLY A 103 19.60 16.01 7.04
N LYS A 104 19.10 16.85 7.96
CA LYS A 104 18.22 16.42 9.05
C LYS A 104 17.00 17.31 9.24
N ASN A 105 15.84 16.74 9.54
CA ASN A 105 14.64 17.46 9.96
C ASN A 105 14.65 17.66 11.48
N GLY A 106 14.12 18.80 11.96
CA GLY A 106 13.81 18.95 13.38
C GLY A 106 12.56 18.14 13.74
N VAL A 107 12.54 17.51 14.91
CA VAL A 107 11.44 16.65 15.39
C VAL A 107 11.05 17.05 16.80
N PHE A 108 9.75 17.11 17.08
CA PHE A 108 9.23 17.31 18.43
C PHE A 108 7.92 16.56 18.63
N THR A 109 7.61 16.20 19.87
CA THR A 109 6.31 15.63 20.25
C THR A 109 5.56 16.64 21.10
N LEU A 110 4.32 16.94 20.69
CA LEU A 110 3.37 17.73 21.45
C LEU A 110 2.50 16.77 22.27
N ALA A 111 2.55 16.88 23.60
CA ALA A 111 1.80 16.02 24.52
C ALA A 111 0.89 16.85 25.43
N LEU A 112 -0.14 16.23 26.01
CA LEU A 112 -0.93 16.82 27.08
C LEU A 112 -0.38 16.34 28.42
N LYS A 113 -0.01 17.28 29.29
CA LYS A 113 0.34 17.04 30.69
C LYS A 113 -0.54 17.95 31.54
N ASP A 114 -1.34 17.37 32.43
CA ASP A 114 -2.30 18.10 33.27
C ASP A 114 -3.23 19.04 32.46
N ASP A 115 -3.78 18.54 31.34
CA ASP A 115 -4.59 19.29 30.37
C ASP A 115 -3.89 20.50 29.70
N GLN A 116 -2.57 20.65 29.85
CA GLN A 116 -1.75 21.65 29.17
C GLN A 116 -0.85 21.00 28.13
N LEU A 117 -0.70 21.67 26.99
CA LEU A 117 0.25 21.22 25.97
C LEU A 117 1.68 21.41 26.48
N VAL A 118 2.52 20.39 26.31
CA VAL A 118 3.95 20.39 26.58
C VAL A 118 4.72 19.84 25.39
N ILE A 119 5.91 20.38 25.13
CA ILE A 119 6.84 19.81 24.15
C ILE A 119 7.71 18.81 24.88
N VAL A 120 7.74 17.57 24.39
CA VAL A 120 8.65 16.51 24.88
C VAL A 120 9.54 16.05 23.74
N ALA A 121 10.72 15.52 24.11
CA ALA A 121 11.61 14.90 23.14
C ALA A 121 10.88 13.71 22.47
N PRO A 122 11.03 13.52 21.14
CA PRO A 122 10.40 12.41 20.45
C PRO A 122 10.94 11.08 21.00
N ALA A 123 10.06 10.09 21.18
CA ALA A 123 10.48 8.72 21.43
C ALA A 123 11.40 8.29 20.27
N THR A 124 12.59 7.80 20.59
CA THR A 124 13.62 7.44 19.61
C THR A 124 13.05 6.41 18.64
N GLU A 125 13.08 6.69 17.34
CA GLU A 125 12.84 5.66 16.30
C GLU A 125 13.85 4.53 16.50
N ILE A 126 13.38 3.32 16.80
CA ILE A 126 14.24 2.14 16.89
C ILE A 126 14.50 1.64 15.48
N LYS A 127 15.66 2.01 14.92
CA LYS A 127 16.17 1.47 13.64
C LYS A 127 16.86 0.10 13.78
N GLU A 128 16.97 -0.37 15.01
CA GLU A 128 17.73 -1.57 15.39
C GLU A 128 16.81 -2.78 15.54
N LYS A 129 17.33 -3.98 15.28
CA LYS A 129 16.56 -5.22 15.33
C LYS A 129 16.11 -5.49 16.77
N VAL A 130 14.79 -5.46 17.01
CA VAL A 130 14.19 -5.83 18.29
C VAL A 130 14.19 -7.36 18.44
N GLU A 131 14.75 -7.86 19.55
CA GLU A 131 14.77 -9.26 19.93
C GLU A 131 13.71 -9.51 21.01
N ILE A 132 12.62 -10.20 20.67
CA ILE A 132 11.54 -10.50 21.62
C ILE A 132 12.02 -11.51 22.67
N ASN A 133 11.83 -11.20 23.95
CA ASN A 133 12.24 -12.07 25.05
C ASN A 133 11.14 -13.08 25.40
N THR A 134 11.20 -14.25 24.76
CA THR A 134 10.19 -15.31 24.96
C THR A 134 10.38 -16.13 26.24
N GLU A 135 11.53 -16.00 26.92
CA GLU A 135 11.87 -16.76 28.13
C GLU A 135 11.75 -15.93 29.41
N ARG A 136 11.17 -14.72 29.33
CA ARG A 136 11.08 -13.78 30.45
C ARG A 136 10.17 -14.30 31.57
N GLU A 137 10.52 -13.96 32.81
CA GLU A 137 9.57 -13.98 33.93
C GLU A 137 8.75 -12.67 33.97
N GLU A 138 7.49 -12.73 34.38
CA GLU A 138 6.63 -11.54 34.46
C GLU A 138 7.10 -10.58 35.57
N ASN A 139 7.68 -9.45 35.17
CA ASN A 139 8.14 -8.38 36.06
C ASN A 139 7.57 -6.98 35.73
N PHE A 140 6.58 -6.92 34.84
CA PHE A 140 5.84 -5.70 34.48
C PHE A 140 4.38 -5.83 34.92
N TYR A 141 3.80 -4.74 35.43
CA TYR A 141 2.35 -4.65 35.58
C TYR A 141 1.86 -3.21 35.52
N ILE A 142 0.55 -3.06 35.34
CA ILE A 142 -0.13 -1.77 35.36
C ILE A 142 -0.82 -1.61 36.71
N GLU A 143 -0.51 -0.52 37.41
CA GLU A 143 -1.16 -0.13 38.65
C GLU A 143 -2.16 1.00 38.40
N ASP A 144 -3.38 0.85 38.91
CA ASP A 144 -4.49 1.83 38.80
C ASP A 144 -4.77 2.37 37.39
N ASN A 145 -4.52 1.54 36.36
CA ASN A 145 -4.66 1.91 34.95
C ASN A 145 -3.83 3.16 34.53
N THR A 146 -2.84 3.53 35.34
CA THR A 146 -2.13 4.82 35.24
C THR A 146 -0.62 4.64 35.24
N TYR A 147 -0.10 3.77 36.11
CA TYR A 147 1.34 3.59 36.28
C TYR A 147 1.82 2.27 35.68
N VAL A 148 2.94 2.32 34.96
CA VAL A 148 3.71 1.15 34.56
C VAL A 148 4.71 0.85 35.67
N VAL A 149 4.59 -0.31 36.29
CA VAL A 149 5.52 -0.75 37.33
C VAL A 149 6.46 -1.81 36.78
N ILE A 150 7.76 -1.60 36.95
CA ILE A 150 8.82 -2.50 36.51
C ILE A 150 9.58 -3.00 37.75
N ARG A 151 9.65 -4.33 37.92
CA ARG A 151 10.33 -4.98 39.04
C ARG A 151 11.72 -5.49 38.62
N PHE A 152 12.72 -5.25 39.46
CA PHE A 152 14.09 -5.67 39.24
C PHE A 152 14.67 -6.36 40.47
N TYR A 153 15.20 -7.56 40.30
CA TYR A 153 15.77 -8.33 41.40
C TYR A 153 17.27 -8.08 41.52
N LYS A 154 17.67 -7.44 42.63
CA LYS A 154 19.07 -7.14 42.96
C LYS A 154 19.25 -7.05 44.48
N PRO A 155 19.34 -8.19 45.20
CA PRO A 155 19.40 -8.23 46.67
C PRO A 155 20.63 -7.55 47.27
N GLU A 156 21.71 -7.41 46.51
CA GLU A 156 22.96 -6.78 46.93
C GLU A 156 23.01 -5.26 46.71
N ALA A 157 22.02 -4.67 46.02
CA ALA A 157 21.99 -3.24 45.73
C ALA A 157 21.70 -2.42 47.00
N ARG A 158 22.29 -1.22 47.10
CA ARG A 158 21.98 -0.24 48.16
C ARG A 158 20.91 0.75 47.72
N TYR A 159 20.94 1.12 46.44
CA TYR A 159 19.92 1.91 45.77
C TYR A 159 19.96 1.62 44.28
N VAL A 160 18.80 1.76 43.62
CA VAL A 160 18.64 1.50 42.19
C VAL A 160 17.91 2.68 41.57
N PHE A 161 18.39 3.16 40.43
CA PHE A 161 17.68 4.10 39.57
C PHE A 161 17.31 3.39 38.27
N ILE A 162 16.27 3.86 37.59
CA ILE A 162 15.97 3.47 36.22
C ILE A 162 16.29 4.62 35.28
N ALA A 163 17.00 4.33 34.21
CA ALA A 163 17.42 5.29 33.19
C ALA A 163 16.88 4.82 31.84
N GLY A 164 16.19 5.69 31.11
CA GLY A 164 15.59 5.32 29.84
C GLY A 164 15.15 6.53 29.02
N SER A 165 14.51 6.26 27.88
CA SER A 165 14.07 7.33 26.97
C SER A 165 13.10 8.32 27.63
N PHE A 166 12.32 7.88 28.61
CA PHE A 166 11.35 8.69 29.35
C PHE A 166 11.97 9.70 30.34
N ASN A 167 13.25 9.55 30.70
CA ASN A 167 13.98 10.49 31.56
C ASN A 167 15.33 10.91 30.97
N ASN A 168 15.44 10.86 29.63
CA ASN A 168 16.65 11.21 28.90
C ASN A 168 17.92 10.48 29.41
N TRP A 169 17.77 9.19 29.76
CA TRP A 169 18.84 8.34 30.26
C TRP A 169 19.55 8.89 31.50
N SER A 170 18.88 9.72 32.31
CA SER A 170 19.47 10.20 33.55
C SER A 170 19.69 9.06 34.54
N MET A 171 20.91 8.98 35.07
CA MET A 171 21.32 7.93 36.00
C MET A 171 20.82 8.14 37.44
N ASN A 172 20.19 9.26 37.72
CA ASN A 172 19.83 9.69 39.09
C ASN A 172 18.50 10.46 39.20
N ASP A 173 17.67 10.50 38.14
CA ASP A 173 16.40 11.23 38.17
C ASP A 173 15.22 10.39 38.64
N THR A 174 15.23 9.08 38.36
CA THR A 174 14.10 8.18 38.68
C THR A 174 14.54 7.04 39.59
N GLU A 175 14.40 7.24 40.89
CA GLU A 175 14.75 6.27 41.92
C GLU A 175 13.75 5.10 41.94
N CYS A 176 14.25 3.87 42.13
CA CYS A 176 13.44 2.68 42.34
C CYS A 176 13.29 2.42 43.84
N TYR A 177 12.09 2.03 44.26
CA TYR A 177 11.80 1.75 45.67
C TYR A 177 12.05 0.28 45.99
N SER A 178 12.65 -0.01 47.14
CA SER A 178 12.79 -1.41 47.58
C SER A 178 11.44 -1.95 48.06
N SER A 179 10.98 -3.07 47.48
CA SER A 179 9.78 -3.79 47.90
C SER A 179 10.06 -4.97 48.85
N GLY A 180 11.32 -5.13 49.29
CA GLY A 180 11.76 -6.19 50.19
C GLY A 180 12.34 -7.41 49.46
N ASP A 181 13.04 -8.28 50.19
CA ASP A 181 13.65 -9.52 49.69
C ASP A 181 14.52 -9.37 48.42
N GLY A 182 15.10 -8.19 48.21
CA GLY A 182 15.96 -7.88 47.08
C GLY A 182 15.27 -7.40 45.82
N TRP A 183 13.96 -7.14 45.86
CA TRP A 183 13.21 -6.54 44.77
C TRP A 183 13.20 -5.01 44.84
N TRP A 184 13.29 -4.40 43.66
CA TRP A 184 13.23 -2.95 43.43
C TRP A 184 12.14 -2.64 42.40
N GLU A 185 11.40 -1.56 42.61
CA GLU A 185 10.25 -1.16 41.80
C GLU A 185 10.41 0.25 41.26
N ALA A 186 10.38 0.38 39.94
CA ALA A 186 10.23 1.66 39.25
C ALA A 186 8.74 1.86 38.94
N VAL A 187 8.18 2.98 39.40
CA VAL A 187 6.79 3.38 39.12
C VAL A 187 6.82 4.53 38.13
N LEU A 188 6.37 4.27 36.90
CA LEU A 188 6.49 5.20 35.78
C LEU A 188 5.11 5.63 35.28
N GLU A 189 4.86 6.93 35.23
CA GLU A 189 3.70 7.50 34.54
C GLU A 189 4.04 7.66 33.05
N LEU A 190 3.67 6.66 32.25
CA LEU A 190 4.00 6.61 30.83
C LEU A 190 2.74 6.71 29.98
N THR A 191 2.79 7.56 28.96
CA THR A 191 1.81 7.56 27.89
C THR A 191 2.02 6.36 26.97
N PRO A 192 1.04 6.01 26.12
CA PRO A 192 1.27 5.05 25.04
C PRO A 192 2.50 5.41 24.18
N GLY A 193 3.39 4.45 23.96
CA GLY A 193 4.67 4.66 23.28
C GLY A 193 5.65 3.51 23.52
N VAL A 194 6.77 3.53 22.79
CA VAL A 194 7.85 2.55 22.93
C VAL A 194 9.02 3.16 23.70
N TYR A 195 9.53 2.43 24.69
CA TYR A 195 10.53 2.92 25.64
C TYR A 195 11.71 1.96 25.75
N GLN A 196 12.91 2.53 25.75
CA GLN A 196 14.15 1.81 26.08
C GLN A 196 14.61 2.18 27.48
N TYR A 197 15.24 1.24 28.19
CA TYR A 197 15.74 1.48 29.54
C TYR A 197 16.87 0.53 29.99
N LYS A 198 17.53 0.91 31.08
CA LYS A 198 18.46 0.13 31.91
C LYS A 198 18.26 0.50 33.39
N PHE A 199 18.76 -0.33 34.30
CA PHE A 199 18.88 -0.02 35.71
C PHE A 199 20.30 0.47 36.05
N VAL A 200 20.40 1.47 36.91
CA VAL A 200 21.66 1.98 37.46
C VAL A 200 21.73 1.60 38.94
N VAL A 201 22.61 0.67 39.26
CA VAL A 201 22.81 0.17 40.62
C VAL A 201 23.99 0.88 41.27
N ASP A 202 23.80 1.33 42.51
CA ASP A 202 24.81 2.00 43.33
C ASP A 202 25.54 3.16 42.62
N GLY A 203 24.85 3.82 41.67
CA GLY A 203 25.32 5.00 40.94
C GLY A 203 26.45 4.74 39.94
N LYS A 204 26.74 3.48 39.58
CA LYS A 204 27.85 3.15 38.68
C LYS A 204 27.58 1.96 37.75
N ASP A 205 26.77 1.01 38.18
CA ASP A 205 26.60 -0.27 37.47
C ASP A 205 25.34 -0.20 36.60
N TRP A 206 25.52 -0.10 35.28
CA TRP A 206 24.44 -0.11 34.31
C TRP A 206 24.10 -1.54 33.92
N LEU A 207 22.93 -2.01 34.34
CA LEU A 207 22.46 -3.37 34.12
C LEU A 207 21.23 -3.35 33.24
N PHE A 208 21.18 -4.25 32.27
CA PHE A 208 19.95 -4.52 31.54
C PHE A 208 19.04 -5.43 32.38
N ASP A 209 17.75 -5.33 32.16
CA ASP A 209 16.78 -6.23 32.79
C ASP A 209 16.71 -7.56 32.00
N PRO A 210 17.14 -8.70 32.58
CA PRO A 210 17.03 -9.99 31.89
C PRO A 210 15.58 -10.41 31.60
N ASN A 211 14.59 -9.80 32.26
CA ASN A 211 13.17 -10.08 32.08
C ASN A 211 12.43 -9.01 31.23
N ALA A 212 13.17 -8.09 30.60
CA ALA A 212 12.57 -7.09 29.72
C ALA A 212 11.73 -7.79 28.63
N PRO A 213 10.57 -7.22 28.22
CA PRO A 213 9.71 -7.82 27.21
C PRO A 213 10.41 -8.08 25.87
N ALA A 214 11.37 -7.22 25.51
CA ALA A 214 12.25 -7.37 24.37
C ALA A 214 13.57 -6.65 24.63
N PHE A 215 14.54 -6.87 23.73
CA PHE A 215 15.85 -6.25 23.75
C PHE A 215 16.17 -5.52 22.46
N VAL A 216 17.06 -4.55 22.57
CA VAL A 216 17.74 -3.92 21.44
C VAL A 216 19.23 -3.76 21.79
N ASP A 217 20.11 -3.74 20.79
CA ASP A 217 21.54 -3.49 20.99
C ASP A 217 21.73 -2.10 21.63
N ASP A 218 22.66 -1.96 22.58
CA ASP A 218 22.90 -0.67 23.23
C ASP A 218 24.00 0.18 22.55
N GLY A 219 24.58 -0.30 21.45
CA GLY A 219 25.66 0.34 20.72
C GLY A 219 27.06 0.17 21.34
N PHE A 220 27.16 -0.50 22.50
CA PHE A 220 28.41 -0.72 23.24
C PHE A 220 28.70 -2.20 23.48
N GLY A 221 28.01 -3.10 22.76
CA GLY A 221 28.16 -4.55 22.88
C GLY A 221 27.31 -5.17 24.00
N GLY A 222 26.40 -4.40 24.61
CA GLY A 222 25.38 -4.85 25.55
C GLY A 222 23.97 -4.73 24.98
N LYS A 223 22.95 -4.80 25.85
CA LYS A 223 21.53 -4.74 25.47
C LYS A 223 20.77 -3.69 26.29
N ASN A 224 19.83 -2.98 25.68
CA ASN A 224 18.79 -2.23 26.39
C ASN A 224 17.54 -3.08 26.51
N GLY A 225 16.81 -2.93 27.62
CA GLY A 225 15.44 -3.43 27.70
C GLY A 225 14.54 -2.50 26.89
N ILE A 226 13.59 -3.06 26.14
CA ILE A 226 12.62 -2.29 25.35
C ILE A 226 11.20 -2.83 25.57
N PHE A 227 10.24 -1.92 25.74
CA PHE A 227 8.83 -2.23 25.97
C PHE A 227 7.92 -1.20 25.32
N GLU A 228 6.67 -1.59 25.04
CA GLU A 228 5.63 -0.67 24.58
C GLU A 228 4.51 -0.57 25.61
N VAL A 229 3.99 0.65 25.75
CA VAL A 229 2.77 0.99 26.48
C VAL A 229 1.69 1.32 25.47
N TRP A 230 0.47 0.82 25.65
CA TRP A 230 -0.66 1.16 24.76
C TRP A 230 -2.00 1.20 25.50
N LYS A 231 -3.05 1.71 24.82
CA LYS A 231 -4.42 1.62 25.29
C LYS A 231 -5.22 0.61 24.47
N GLU A 232 -5.96 -0.24 25.15
CA GLU A 232 -6.89 -1.21 24.58
C GLU A 232 -8.18 -1.16 25.42
N ASP A 233 -9.31 -0.88 24.77
CA ASP A 233 -10.61 -0.69 25.43
C ASP A 233 -10.60 0.31 26.60
N GLY A 234 -9.78 1.38 26.48
CA GLY A 234 -9.62 2.40 27.52
C GLY A 234 -8.71 1.99 28.68
N GLN A 235 -8.17 0.76 28.67
CA GLN A 235 -7.20 0.27 29.65
C GLN A 235 -5.77 0.40 29.14
N LEU A 236 -4.85 0.86 30.00
CA LEU A 236 -3.42 0.87 29.76
C LEU A 236 -2.90 -0.57 29.79
N LYS A 237 -2.02 -0.90 28.86
CA LYS A 237 -1.35 -2.20 28.70
C LYS A 237 0.14 -1.96 28.50
N VAL A 238 0.94 -2.95 28.86
CA VAL A 238 2.40 -2.94 28.68
C VAL A 238 2.88 -4.32 28.22
N GLY A 239 3.91 -4.35 27.38
CA GLY A 239 4.45 -5.60 26.86
C GLY A 239 5.57 -5.40 25.86
N ALA A 240 5.92 -6.46 25.13
CA ALA A 240 6.88 -6.37 24.04
C ALA A 240 6.35 -5.40 22.99
N PRO A 241 7.22 -4.58 22.36
CA PRO A 241 6.80 -3.71 21.28
C PRO A 241 6.02 -4.50 20.25
N ARG A 242 4.79 -4.06 19.98
CA ARG A 242 3.95 -4.57 18.89
C ARG A 242 4.61 -4.06 17.63
N VAL A 243 5.62 -4.78 17.16
CA VAL A 243 6.30 -4.48 15.90
C VAL A 243 5.25 -4.54 14.80
N LYS A 244 4.68 -3.39 14.45
CA LYS A 244 4.21 -3.17 13.09
C LYS A 244 5.50 -3.22 12.26
N GLN A 245 5.59 -4.14 11.31
CA GLN A 245 6.50 -3.93 10.19
C GLN A 245 6.02 -2.64 9.53
N GLU A 246 6.65 -1.52 9.89
CA GLU A 246 6.54 -0.29 9.14
C GLU A 246 7.24 -0.55 7.82
N GLU A 247 6.46 -0.92 6.80
CA GLU A 247 6.78 -0.56 5.44
C GLU A 247 7.04 0.95 5.45
N GLU A 248 8.22 1.38 4.99
CA GLU A 248 8.45 2.80 4.69
C GLU A 248 7.24 3.31 3.91
N PRO A 249 6.68 4.49 4.23
CA PRO A 249 5.65 5.04 3.38
C PRO A 249 6.31 5.22 2.02
N ALA A 250 5.95 4.33 1.07
CA ALA A 250 6.16 4.60 -0.32
C ALA A 250 5.70 6.04 -0.51
N LYS A 251 6.59 6.92 -0.96
CA LYS A 251 6.15 8.13 -1.63
C LYS A 251 5.27 7.64 -2.77
N VAL A 252 3.98 7.49 -2.48
CA VAL A 252 2.95 7.33 -3.48
C VAL A 252 2.99 8.68 -4.15
N GLU A 253 3.70 8.76 -5.27
CA GLU A 253 3.38 9.76 -6.25
C GLU A 253 1.88 9.61 -6.51
N LEU A 254 1.12 10.58 -6.00
CA LEU A 254 -0.31 10.67 -6.22
C LEU A 254 -0.54 10.46 -7.72
N PRO A 255 -1.42 9.52 -8.12
CA PRO A 255 -1.73 9.32 -9.52
C PRO A 255 -2.14 10.67 -10.12
N LYS A 256 -1.53 11.03 -11.26
CA LYS A 256 -2.01 12.14 -12.07
C LYS A 256 -3.50 11.92 -12.32
N GLU A 257 -4.29 12.95 -12.02
CA GLU A 257 -5.75 12.98 -12.18
C GLU A 257 -6.18 12.23 -13.46
N ASN A 258 -7.18 11.35 -13.32
CA ASN A 258 -7.89 10.62 -14.40
C ASN A 258 -7.42 9.21 -14.81
N THR A 259 -6.59 8.49 -14.04
CA THR A 259 -6.34 7.06 -14.34
C THR A 259 -6.94 6.14 -13.28
N VAL A 260 -8.14 5.61 -13.56
CA VAL A 260 -8.79 4.56 -12.74
C VAL A 260 -8.01 3.25 -12.90
N LYS A 261 -7.49 2.73 -11.79
CA LYS A 261 -6.65 1.52 -11.73
C LYS A 261 -7.48 0.26 -11.47
N SER A 262 -6.90 -0.90 -11.80
CA SER A 262 -7.45 -2.18 -11.39
C SER A 262 -7.08 -2.48 -9.95
N VAL A 263 -8.05 -2.78 -9.08
CA VAL A 263 -7.83 -3.03 -7.65
C VAL A 263 -8.79 -4.11 -7.15
N GLU A 264 -8.32 -4.92 -6.21
CA GLU A 264 -9.14 -5.84 -5.41
C GLU A 264 -10.06 -5.06 -4.46
N TYR A 265 -11.35 -5.39 -4.47
CA TYR A 265 -12.32 -4.81 -3.56
C TYR A 265 -13.29 -5.87 -3.04
N GLU A 266 -13.85 -5.61 -1.86
CA GLU A 266 -15.01 -6.33 -1.35
C GLU A 266 -16.21 -5.36 -1.33
N ILE A 267 -17.44 -5.89 -1.29
CA ILE A 267 -18.64 -5.05 -1.16
C ILE A 267 -19.24 -5.36 0.21
N ASP A 268 -18.64 -4.78 1.25
CA ASP A 268 -18.94 -5.08 2.66
C ASP A 268 -19.25 -3.83 3.50
N GLY A 269 -19.08 -2.63 2.93
CA GLY A 269 -19.32 -1.33 3.55
C GLY A 269 -18.09 -0.78 4.28
N LYS A 270 -16.90 -1.34 4.07
CA LYS A 270 -15.65 -0.93 4.72
C LYS A 270 -14.54 -0.74 3.70
N LEU A 271 -13.69 0.26 3.91
CA LEU A 271 -12.54 0.50 3.05
C LEU A 271 -11.28 -0.19 3.56
N SER A 272 -10.74 -1.10 2.76
CA SER A 272 -9.39 -1.65 2.92
C SER A 272 -8.30 -0.69 2.42
N GLU A 273 -7.05 -0.92 2.82
CA GLU A 273 -5.90 -0.17 2.31
C GLU A 273 -5.71 -0.34 0.79
N LYS A 274 -6.11 -1.49 0.24
CA LYS A 274 -6.06 -1.75 -1.21
C LYS A 274 -7.01 -0.81 -1.96
N GLU A 275 -8.25 -0.69 -1.52
CA GLU A 275 -9.29 0.16 -2.14
C GLU A 275 -8.94 1.65 -2.07
N LYS A 276 -8.25 2.07 -0.99
CA LYS A 276 -7.76 3.45 -0.80
C LYS A 276 -6.67 3.89 -1.80
N SER A 277 -6.06 2.96 -2.53
CA SER A 277 -4.99 3.26 -3.52
C SER A 277 -5.49 3.89 -4.84
N THR A 278 -6.77 4.25 -4.91
CA THR A 278 -7.46 4.74 -6.11
C THR A 278 -7.72 6.26 -6.08
N ALA A 279 -8.17 6.83 -7.20
CA ALA A 279 -8.31 8.28 -7.36
C ALA A 279 -9.27 8.90 -6.33
N ILE A 280 -8.90 10.04 -5.72
CA ILE A 280 -9.66 10.72 -4.66
C ILE A 280 -10.26 12.03 -5.15
N PHE A 281 -11.57 12.19 -4.95
CA PHE A 281 -12.27 13.49 -5.04
C PHE A 281 -12.83 13.84 -3.66
N THR A 282 -12.66 15.10 -3.24
CA THR A 282 -13.10 15.56 -1.92
C THR A 282 -14.17 16.65 -2.01
N GLY A 283 -15.20 16.56 -1.16
CA GLY A 283 -16.22 17.61 -0.98
C GLY A 283 -16.75 17.68 0.45
N SER A 284 -18.00 18.13 0.60
CA SER A 284 -18.63 18.45 1.88
C SER A 284 -19.21 17.22 2.59
N THR A 285 -20.34 16.69 2.13
CA THR A 285 -20.96 15.43 2.59
C THR A 285 -20.24 14.23 1.96
N LEU A 286 -19.89 14.34 0.67
CA LEU A 286 -19.04 13.38 -0.02
C LEU A 286 -17.56 13.68 0.34
N LYS A 287 -17.04 13.09 1.41
CA LYS A 287 -15.68 13.40 1.92
C LYS A 287 -14.59 12.87 1.03
N GLU A 288 -14.67 11.59 0.69
CA GLU A 288 -13.68 10.90 -0.14
C GLU A 288 -14.43 9.94 -1.06
N ILE A 289 -14.10 10.00 -2.35
CA ILE A 289 -14.64 9.09 -3.37
C ILE A 289 -13.47 8.30 -3.92
N TYR A 290 -13.59 6.97 -3.86
CA TYR A 290 -12.64 6.01 -4.39
C TYR A 290 -13.25 5.34 -5.60
N VAL A 291 -12.54 5.35 -6.73
CA VAL A 291 -13.00 4.74 -7.97
C VAL A 291 -11.96 3.76 -8.49
N ALA A 292 -12.35 2.50 -8.59
CA ALA A 292 -11.55 1.42 -9.17
C ALA A 292 -12.26 0.79 -10.37
N ARG A 293 -11.57 -0.13 -11.04
CA ARG A 293 -12.16 -0.99 -12.06
C ARG A 293 -11.64 -2.42 -11.97
N THR A 294 -12.32 -3.34 -12.62
CA THR A 294 -11.84 -4.67 -12.98
C THR A 294 -12.01 -4.87 -14.49
N SER A 295 -11.77 -6.09 -14.96
CA SER A 295 -12.15 -6.54 -16.29
C SER A 295 -13.66 -6.49 -16.58
N THR A 296 -14.50 -6.55 -15.54
CA THR A 296 -15.96 -6.74 -15.66
C THR A 296 -16.82 -5.61 -15.09
N ALA A 297 -16.28 -4.79 -14.19
CA ALA A 297 -17.05 -3.74 -13.53
C ALA A 297 -16.18 -2.52 -13.15
N ALA A 298 -16.84 -1.38 -12.93
CA ALA A 298 -16.28 -0.29 -12.14
C ALA A 298 -16.73 -0.43 -10.68
N TYR A 299 -15.90 0.04 -9.75
CA TYR A 299 -16.18 0.07 -8.32
C TYR A 299 -16.15 1.51 -7.82
N VAL A 300 -17.11 1.84 -6.96
CA VAL A 300 -17.20 3.14 -6.31
C VAL A 300 -17.40 2.93 -4.82
N ALA A 301 -16.47 3.46 -4.00
CA ALA A 301 -16.63 3.61 -2.56
C ALA A 301 -16.68 5.08 -2.17
N VAL A 302 -17.52 5.40 -1.20
CA VAL A 302 -17.72 6.77 -0.73
C VAL A 302 -17.71 6.85 0.77
N VAL A 303 -16.76 7.63 1.27
CA VAL A 303 -16.70 8.11 2.65
C VAL A 303 -17.58 9.33 2.76
N LEU A 304 -18.55 9.28 3.68
CA LEU A 304 -19.42 10.41 3.99
C LEU A 304 -18.84 11.23 5.17
N ASP A 305 -19.48 12.35 5.48
CA ASP A 305 -19.12 13.23 6.62
C ASP A 305 -19.30 12.57 8.01
N LYS A 306 -19.96 11.42 8.06
CA LYS A 306 -20.05 10.48 9.20
C LYS A 306 -20.23 9.06 8.64
N PRO A 307 -20.10 8.00 9.47
CA PRO A 307 -20.29 6.62 9.00
C PRO A 307 -21.61 6.44 8.23
N ALA A 308 -21.56 5.77 7.09
CA ALA A 308 -22.72 5.66 6.20
C ALA A 308 -23.93 4.97 6.86
N ARG A 309 -23.70 4.06 7.80
CA ARG A 309 -24.71 3.42 8.63
C ARG A 309 -25.56 4.41 9.42
N ASP A 310 -25.01 5.58 9.77
CA ASP A 310 -25.73 6.60 10.52
C ASP A 310 -26.77 7.33 9.67
N TYR A 311 -26.71 7.19 8.34
CA TYR A 311 -27.71 7.69 7.40
C TYR A 311 -28.85 6.70 7.16
N VAL A 312 -28.73 5.45 7.60
CA VAL A 312 -29.78 4.43 7.40
C VAL A 312 -31.08 4.86 8.11
N GLY A 313 -32.20 4.75 7.40
CA GLY A 313 -33.51 5.23 7.84
C GLY A 313 -33.79 6.71 7.52
N GLN A 314 -32.77 7.48 7.14
CA GLN A 314 -32.91 8.91 6.81
C GLN A 314 -33.29 9.14 5.35
N ASN A 315 -33.74 10.36 5.06
CA ASN A 315 -34.13 10.79 3.71
C ASN A 315 -32.91 11.12 2.84
N VAL A 316 -32.05 10.13 2.63
CA VAL A 316 -30.81 10.27 1.88
C VAL A 316 -30.78 9.29 0.71
N LEU A 317 -30.43 9.80 -0.46
CA LEU A 317 -30.16 9.01 -1.67
C LEU A 317 -28.67 9.13 -2.00
N PHE A 318 -28.02 7.99 -2.13
CA PHE A 318 -26.70 7.90 -2.72
C PHE A 318 -26.82 7.31 -4.13
N GLU A 319 -26.32 8.00 -5.13
CA GLU A 319 -26.55 7.65 -6.52
C GLU A 319 -25.27 7.78 -7.35
N VAL A 320 -25.06 6.83 -8.26
CA VAL A 320 -24.05 6.92 -9.31
C VAL A 320 -24.75 7.06 -10.65
N TYR A 321 -24.46 8.13 -11.36
CA TYR A 321 -24.94 8.37 -12.71
C TYR A 321 -23.83 8.07 -13.69
N THR A 322 -24.17 7.42 -14.80
CA THR A 322 -23.18 7.11 -15.83
C THR A 322 -23.71 7.40 -17.21
N ASP A 323 -22.82 7.84 -18.08
CA ASP A 323 -23.07 7.71 -19.51
C ASP A 323 -22.82 6.26 -19.97
N ALA A 324 -23.20 5.97 -21.20
CA ALA A 324 -22.85 4.75 -21.89
C ALA A 324 -22.66 5.12 -23.38
N PRO A 325 -21.59 4.65 -24.04
CA PRO A 325 -21.25 5.03 -25.41
C PRO A 325 -22.36 4.80 -26.44
N LYS A 326 -23.32 3.92 -26.13
CA LYS A 326 -24.40 3.50 -27.04
C LYS A 326 -25.81 3.72 -26.46
N MET A 327 -25.96 4.63 -25.50
CA MET A 327 -27.29 4.97 -24.97
C MET A 327 -28.23 5.48 -26.09
N THR A 328 -29.49 5.05 -26.09
CA THR A 328 -30.51 5.51 -27.05
C THR A 328 -31.32 6.70 -26.54
N ALA A 329 -31.29 6.95 -25.23
CA ALA A 329 -31.93 8.07 -24.56
C ALA A 329 -31.01 8.56 -23.42
N SER A 330 -31.06 9.86 -23.14
CA SER A 330 -30.21 10.49 -22.14
C SER A 330 -30.96 11.57 -21.37
N ASN A 331 -30.66 11.69 -20.09
CA ASN A 331 -31.12 12.79 -19.25
C ASN A 331 -29.96 13.74 -18.97
N ARG A 332 -30.28 14.95 -18.50
CA ARG A 332 -29.26 15.89 -18.03
C ARG A 332 -29.40 16.25 -16.56
N LYS A 333 -30.52 15.86 -15.93
CA LYS A 333 -30.79 16.11 -14.52
C LYS A 333 -30.66 14.86 -13.66
N THR A 334 -30.15 15.05 -12.45
CA THR A 334 -30.28 14.08 -11.34
C THR A 334 -31.75 13.98 -10.89
N SER A 335 -32.08 13.00 -10.03
CA SER A 335 -33.38 12.91 -9.35
C SER A 335 -33.75 14.17 -8.58
N GLY A 336 -32.75 14.82 -7.97
CA GLY A 336 -32.90 16.05 -7.19
C GLY A 336 -33.00 17.31 -8.05
N GLY A 337 -32.84 17.20 -9.38
CA GLY A 337 -32.99 18.29 -10.34
C GLY A 337 -31.70 19.04 -10.67
N THR A 338 -30.56 18.61 -10.17
CA THR A 338 -29.24 19.18 -10.48
C THR A 338 -28.83 18.86 -11.90
N ILE A 339 -28.33 19.85 -12.65
CA ILE A 339 -27.89 19.68 -14.04
C ILE A 339 -26.44 19.18 -14.05
N LEU A 340 -26.20 18.04 -14.70
CA LEU A 340 -24.86 17.47 -14.87
C LEU A 340 -24.15 18.04 -16.11
N SER A 341 -22.82 18.03 -16.10
CA SER A 341 -22.02 18.62 -17.19
C SER A 341 -22.22 17.88 -18.52
N LYS A 342 -22.33 16.53 -18.47
CA LYS A 342 -22.60 15.66 -19.63
C LYS A 342 -23.96 14.95 -19.50
N PRO A 343 -24.58 14.56 -20.63
CA PRO A 343 -25.76 13.69 -20.60
C PRO A 343 -25.44 12.32 -19.99
N VAL A 344 -26.40 11.76 -19.25
CA VAL A 344 -26.29 10.46 -18.57
C VAL A 344 -27.42 9.53 -18.99
N GLY A 345 -27.11 8.25 -19.16
CA GLY A 345 -28.05 7.24 -19.63
C GLY A 345 -28.55 6.32 -18.52
N PHE A 346 -27.79 6.18 -17.44
CA PHE A 346 -28.04 5.19 -16.40
C PHE A 346 -27.83 5.76 -15.00
N ARG A 347 -28.55 5.22 -14.02
CA ARG A 347 -28.51 5.62 -12.61
C ARG A 347 -28.60 4.41 -11.69
N PHE A 348 -27.61 4.27 -10.81
CA PHE A 348 -27.54 3.29 -9.72
C PHE A 348 -27.90 4.03 -8.44
N SER A 349 -28.91 3.56 -7.69
CA SER A 349 -29.45 4.31 -6.54
C SER A 349 -29.53 3.44 -5.29
N LEU A 350 -29.00 3.96 -4.19
CA LEU A 350 -29.11 3.45 -2.83
C LEU A 350 -29.93 4.42 -1.99
N ASN A 351 -31.12 3.98 -1.56
CA ASN A 351 -32.01 4.78 -0.74
C ASN A 351 -31.88 4.38 0.72
N MET A 352 -31.27 5.25 1.53
CA MET A 352 -30.93 4.98 2.92
C MET A 352 -32.17 4.74 3.80
N ARG A 353 -33.30 5.39 3.49
CA ARG A 353 -34.58 5.13 4.16
C ARG A 353 -35.02 3.68 3.97
N THR A 354 -34.97 3.20 2.73
CA THR A 354 -35.40 1.82 2.42
C THR A 354 -34.33 0.78 2.79
N TRP A 355 -33.06 1.17 2.84
CA TRP A 355 -31.94 0.28 3.16
C TRP A 355 -32.10 -0.45 4.49
N GLN A 356 -32.73 0.20 5.48
CA GLN A 356 -33.04 -0.37 6.79
C GLN A 356 -33.83 -1.69 6.71
N THR A 357 -34.68 -1.82 5.69
CA THR A 357 -35.55 -2.99 5.49
C THR A 357 -35.20 -3.80 4.25
N ARG A 358 -34.52 -3.17 3.28
CA ARG A 358 -34.19 -3.72 1.98
C ARG A 358 -32.76 -3.31 1.62
N LYS A 359 -31.79 -4.15 2.00
CA LYS A 359 -30.36 -3.98 1.71
C LYS A 359 -30.02 -4.32 0.25
N ARG A 360 -30.58 -3.59 -0.71
CA ARG A 360 -30.24 -3.69 -2.13
C ARG A 360 -30.49 -2.39 -2.88
N GLY A 361 -29.62 -2.07 -3.82
CA GLY A 361 -29.78 -0.94 -4.73
C GLY A 361 -30.84 -1.14 -5.81
N THR A 362 -31.08 -0.07 -6.56
CA THR A 362 -32.05 -0.02 -7.65
C THR A 362 -31.43 0.63 -8.88
N PHE A 363 -31.58 0.01 -10.04
CA PHE A 363 -30.98 0.43 -11.30
C PHE A 363 -32.04 1.05 -12.24
N PHE A 364 -31.68 2.13 -12.92
CA PHE A 364 -32.57 2.88 -13.81
C PHE A 364 -31.89 3.24 -15.12
N ALA A 365 -32.69 3.34 -16.19
CA ALA A 365 -32.30 3.91 -17.48
C ALA A 365 -33.05 5.22 -17.74
N ALA A 366 -32.44 6.14 -18.47
CA ALA A 366 -33.04 7.41 -18.86
C ALA A 366 -34.17 7.20 -19.89
N ALA A 367 -35.27 7.95 -19.73
CA ALA A 367 -36.36 8.00 -20.72
C ALA A 367 -36.13 9.03 -21.84
N GLY A 368 -35.22 10.00 -21.63
CA GLY A 368 -34.94 11.08 -22.58
C GLY A 368 -35.68 12.39 -22.32
N ASP A 369 -36.52 12.43 -21.29
CA ASP A 369 -37.33 13.59 -20.87
C ASP A 369 -37.06 14.00 -19.41
N ASP A 370 -35.86 13.71 -18.92
CA ASP A 370 -35.44 13.83 -17.51
C ASP A 370 -36.18 12.87 -16.53
N SER A 371 -37.01 11.94 -17.02
CA SER A 371 -37.58 10.85 -16.21
C SER A 371 -36.74 9.55 -16.27
N TRP A 372 -36.91 8.69 -15.27
CA TRP A 372 -36.10 7.48 -15.04
C TRP A 372 -36.95 6.22 -15.03
N ILE A 373 -36.58 5.22 -15.84
CA ILE A 373 -37.28 3.95 -16.00
C ILE A 373 -36.57 2.88 -15.18
N LEU A 374 -37.27 2.27 -14.23
CA LEU A 374 -36.77 1.17 -13.41
C LEU A 374 -36.37 -0.03 -14.27
N GLN A 375 -35.19 -0.59 -14.00
CA GLN A 375 -34.66 -1.78 -14.65
C GLN A 375 -34.64 -2.99 -13.71
N ALA A 376 -34.66 -4.19 -14.27
CA ALA A 376 -34.70 -5.44 -13.51
C ALA A 376 -33.32 -5.94 -13.04
N ASN A 377 -32.24 -5.45 -13.65
CA ASN A 377 -30.88 -5.87 -13.32
C ASN A 377 -30.52 -5.52 -11.86
N VAL A 378 -29.72 -6.39 -11.25
CA VAL A 378 -29.19 -6.21 -9.90
C VAL A 378 -27.70 -5.89 -9.96
N PHE A 379 -27.19 -5.25 -8.92
CA PHE A 379 -25.77 -4.94 -8.74
C PHE A 379 -25.41 -5.07 -7.26
N LYS A 380 -24.13 -5.33 -6.97
CA LYS A 380 -23.66 -5.43 -5.59
C LYS A 380 -23.55 -4.03 -4.97
N SER A 381 -23.96 -3.93 -3.72
CA SER A 381 -23.84 -2.70 -2.94
C SER A 381 -23.78 -2.99 -1.45
N ALA A 382 -23.10 -2.14 -0.70
CA ALA A 382 -22.99 -2.22 0.75
C ALA A 382 -23.05 -0.83 1.40
N VAL A 383 -23.47 -0.80 2.67
CA VAL A 383 -23.51 0.40 3.51
C VAL A 383 -23.13 -0.02 4.93
N ASP A 384 -21.98 0.45 5.40
CA ASP A 384 -21.56 0.35 6.81
C ASP A 384 -20.77 1.61 7.22
N ASP A 385 -19.44 1.57 7.26
CA ASP A 385 -18.62 2.77 7.44
C ASP A 385 -18.68 3.66 6.20
N VAL A 386 -18.69 3.05 5.01
CA VAL A 386 -18.79 3.70 3.70
C VAL A 386 -19.98 3.17 2.90
N VAL A 387 -20.26 3.84 1.78
CA VAL A 387 -21.20 3.36 0.76
C VAL A 387 -20.42 2.78 -0.41
N GLU A 388 -20.77 1.57 -0.84
CA GLU A 388 -20.10 0.87 -1.94
C GLU A 388 -21.08 0.44 -3.03
N ILE A 389 -20.68 0.60 -4.29
CA ILE A 389 -21.44 0.18 -5.48
C ILE A 389 -20.50 -0.45 -6.50
N GLU A 390 -20.85 -1.65 -6.95
CA GLU A 390 -20.29 -2.29 -8.15
C GLU A 390 -21.15 -1.92 -9.37
N ILE A 391 -20.50 -1.54 -10.48
CA ILE A 391 -21.12 -1.10 -11.73
C ILE A 391 -20.69 -2.04 -12.86
N PRO A 392 -21.47 -3.09 -13.14
CA PRO A 392 -21.13 -4.06 -14.19
C PRO A 392 -21.18 -3.46 -15.60
N TYR A 393 -20.14 -3.69 -16.41
CA TYR A 393 -20.04 -3.14 -17.76
C TYR A 393 -21.08 -3.72 -18.73
N ASP A 394 -21.47 -4.98 -18.52
CA ASP A 394 -22.46 -5.69 -19.33
C ASP A 394 -23.85 -5.03 -19.24
N ILE A 395 -24.26 -4.61 -18.04
CA ILE A 395 -25.50 -3.88 -17.79
C ILE A 395 -25.50 -2.52 -18.52
N LEU A 396 -24.32 -1.89 -18.64
CA LEU A 396 -24.16 -0.62 -19.35
C LEU A 396 -23.99 -0.78 -20.87
N GLY A 397 -23.81 -2.01 -21.37
CA GLY A 397 -23.53 -2.27 -22.78
C GLY A 397 -22.20 -1.69 -23.27
N ILE A 398 -21.26 -1.47 -22.35
CA ILE A 398 -19.94 -0.89 -22.65
C ILE A 398 -19.04 -1.99 -23.19
N LYS A 399 -18.41 -1.75 -24.34
CA LYS A 399 -17.44 -2.67 -24.91
C LYS A 399 -16.04 -2.37 -24.40
N SER A 400 -15.19 -3.40 -24.43
CA SER A 400 -13.75 -3.30 -24.20
C SER A 400 -13.15 -2.09 -24.93
N GLY A 401 -12.41 -1.26 -24.21
CA GLY A 401 -11.67 -0.11 -24.75
C GLY A 401 -12.49 1.16 -24.87
N GLU A 402 -13.81 1.08 -24.65
CA GLU A 402 -14.68 2.24 -24.62
C GLU A 402 -14.52 2.98 -23.30
N ASN A 403 -14.66 4.30 -23.39
CA ASN A 403 -14.68 5.19 -22.23
C ASN A 403 -16.12 5.46 -21.83
N PHE A 404 -16.36 5.61 -20.54
CA PHE A 404 -17.60 6.13 -20.00
C PHE A 404 -17.31 7.07 -18.83
N ASN A 405 -18.27 7.89 -18.44
CA ASN A 405 -18.14 8.87 -17.38
C ASN A 405 -19.09 8.52 -16.24
N ILE A 406 -18.60 8.63 -15.00
CA ILE A 406 -19.44 8.51 -13.81
C ILE A 406 -19.51 9.82 -13.02
N TYR A 407 -20.66 10.07 -12.39
CA TYR A 407 -20.91 11.12 -11.41
C TYR A 407 -21.43 10.49 -10.14
N ILE A 408 -20.92 10.94 -9.00
CA ILE A 408 -21.36 10.50 -7.68
C ILE A 408 -22.23 11.60 -7.09
N VAL A 409 -23.41 11.24 -6.61
CA VAL A 409 -24.41 12.18 -6.09
C VAL A 409 -24.90 11.72 -4.73
N CYS A 410 -24.82 12.59 -3.73
CA CYS A 410 -25.50 12.43 -2.45
C CYS A 410 -26.62 13.45 -2.35
N SER A 411 -27.87 13.01 -2.23
CA SER A 411 -29.03 13.87 -2.03
C SER A 411 -29.52 13.78 -0.60
N VAL A 412 -29.44 14.88 0.15
CA VAL A 412 -29.95 14.98 1.52
C VAL A 412 -31.17 15.91 1.50
N ASP A 413 -32.34 15.37 1.83
CA ASP A 413 -33.61 16.10 1.79
C ASP A 413 -33.89 16.81 0.45
N GLY A 414 -33.51 16.13 -0.64
CA GLY A 414 -33.71 16.61 -2.01
C GLY A 414 -32.73 17.69 -2.46
N LYS A 415 -31.67 17.96 -1.70
CA LYS A 415 -30.56 18.81 -2.11
C LYS A 415 -29.36 17.95 -2.46
N ASP A 416 -28.91 18.07 -3.70
CA ASP A 416 -27.81 17.26 -4.19
C ASP A 416 -26.45 17.92 -3.91
N GLU A 417 -25.50 17.06 -3.57
CA GLU A 417 -24.09 17.29 -3.76
C GLU A 417 -23.58 16.34 -4.85
N VAL A 418 -22.91 16.89 -5.87
CA VAL A 418 -22.41 16.14 -7.03
C VAL A 418 -20.89 16.24 -7.08
N LEU A 419 -20.20 15.11 -7.17
CA LEU A 419 -18.75 15.06 -7.32
C LEU A 419 -18.28 13.95 -8.28
N PRO A 420 -17.15 14.19 -8.98
CA PRO A 420 -16.68 15.52 -9.36
C PRO A 420 -17.68 16.19 -10.32
N GLN A 421 -17.68 17.52 -10.38
CA GLN A 421 -18.61 18.27 -11.24
C GLN A 421 -18.46 17.94 -12.73
N GLU A 422 -17.26 17.55 -13.18
CA GLU A 422 -16.98 17.20 -14.57
C GLU A 422 -17.18 15.70 -14.91
N GLY A 423 -17.47 14.89 -13.89
CA GLY A 423 -17.49 13.43 -13.98
C GLY A 423 -16.10 12.81 -14.10
N ILE A 424 -16.02 11.51 -13.87
CA ILE A 424 -14.78 10.72 -13.91
C ILE A 424 -14.82 9.84 -15.14
N ALA A 425 -13.86 10.00 -16.05
CA ALA A 425 -13.74 9.11 -17.20
C ALA A 425 -13.11 7.77 -16.79
N ILE A 426 -13.80 6.67 -17.06
CA ILE A 426 -13.34 5.30 -16.89
C ILE A 426 -13.12 4.71 -18.28
N LYS A 427 -11.89 4.26 -18.55
CA LYS A 427 -11.58 3.47 -19.75
C LYS A 427 -11.70 1.99 -19.41
N THR A 428 -12.59 1.29 -20.09
CA THR A 428 -12.64 -0.17 -19.97
C THR A 428 -11.39 -0.80 -20.59
N PRO A 429 -10.91 -1.94 -20.06
CA PRO A 429 -9.77 -2.66 -20.63
C PRO A 429 -10.03 -2.96 -22.11
N THR A 430 -9.03 -2.81 -22.98
CA THR A 430 -9.28 -2.60 -24.43
C THR A 430 -9.64 -3.86 -25.22
N MET A 431 -9.27 -5.06 -24.76
CA MET A 431 -9.36 -6.25 -25.62
C MET A 431 -9.61 -7.56 -24.85
N LEU A 432 -10.56 -7.60 -23.91
CA LEU A 432 -10.90 -8.84 -23.17
C LEU A 432 -12.15 -9.56 -23.70
N SER A 433 -12.82 -9.00 -24.71
CA SER A 433 -13.96 -9.64 -25.37
C SER A 433 -13.54 -10.43 -26.61
N GLY A 434 -14.05 -11.65 -26.72
CA GLY A 434 -13.81 -12.56 -27.84
C GLY A 434 -14.50 -13.90 -27.62
N ASN A 435 -14.54 -14.74 -28.66
CA ASN A 435 -15.00 -16.11 -28.52
C ASN A 435 -13.93 -16.91 -27.80
N VAL A 436 -14.29 -17.67 -26.78
CA VAL A 436 -13.37 -18.66 -26.18
C VAL A 436 -13.12 -19.74 -27.23
N ILE A 437 -11.87 -19.85 -27.69
CA ILE A 437 -11.45 -20.86 -28.68
C ILE A 437 -10.72 -22.03 -28.05
N ALA A 438 -10.13 -21.83 -26.86
CA ALA A 438 -9.52 -22.89 -26.08
C ALA A 438 -9.57 -22.55 -24.59
N LYS A 439 -9.65 -23.58 -23.75
CA LYS A 439 -9.58 -23.48 -22.30
C LYS A 439 -8.85 -24.70 -21.75
N PHE A 440 -7.85 -24.46 -20.92
CA PHE A 440 -7.01 -25.48 -20.30
C PHE A 440 -7.10 -25.26 -18.80
N ALA A 441 -7.55 -26.29 -18.08
CA ALA A 441 -7.47 -26.30 -16.63
C ALA A 441 -6.14 -26.95 -16.22
N ASP A 442 -5.56 -26.45 -15.14
CA ASP A 442 -4.32 -26.98 -14.60
C ASP A 442 -4.50 -27.39 -13.12
N LYS A 443 -3.56 -28.15 -12.61
CA LYS A 443 -3.63 -28.76 -11.29
C LYS A 443 -3.16 -27.77 -10.25
N ILE A 444 -4.11 -27.22 -9.51
CA ILE A 444 -3.84 -26.35 -8.35
C ILE A 444 -2.80 -26.96 -7.39
N GLY A 445 -1.81 -26.15 -7.04
CA GLY A 445 -0.78 -26.42 -6.05
C GLY A 445 0.43 -27.16 -6.59
N ASP A 446 0.75 -27.01 -7.88
CA ASP A 446 1.88 -27.68 -8.52
C ASP A 446 3.00 -26.77 -9.04
N ASP A 447 3.09 -25.55 -8.48
CA ASP A 447 4.13 -24.55 -8.73
C ASP A 447 5.52 -24.88 -8.14
N TYR A 448 5.85 -26.16 -8.11
CA TYR A 448 7.08 -26.76 -7.57
C TYR A 448 7.99 -27.34 -8.66
N GLY A 449 7.77 -26.97 -9.92
CA GLY A 449 8.50 -27.44 -11.09
C GLY A 449 8.36 -28.96 -11.26
N PHE A 450 9.48 -29.69 -11.34
CA PHE A 450 9.46 -31.16 -11.41
C PHE A 450 9.29 -31.86 -10.04
N GLY A 451 8.71 -31.17 -9.06
CA GLY A 451 8.38 -31.74 -7.74
C GLY A 451 9.42 -31.47 -6.65
N THR A 452 10.33 -30.50 -6.85
CA THR A 452 11.41 -30.25 -5.88
C THR A 452 11.53 -28.79 -5.46
N TYR A 453 10.91 -27.85 -6.17
CA TYR A 453 11.14 -26.44 -5.93
C TYR A 453 10.42 -25.93 -4.70
N VAL A 454 11.11 -25.05 -3.98
CA VAL A 454 10.66 -24.48 -2.71
C VAL A 454 10.76 -22.97 -2.80
N TYR A 455 9.75 -22.30 -2.27
CA TYR A 455 9.68 -20.85 -2.21
C TYR A 455 10.89 -20.21 -1.50
N PRO A 456 11.29 -18.98 -1.87
CA PRO A 456 12.22 -18.19 -1.07
C PRO A 456 11.64 -17.86 0.31
N LYS A 457 12.51 -17.54 1.26
CA LYS A 457 12.15 -17.35 2.68
C LYS A 457 11.63 -15.96 3.01
N ASP A 458 11.79 -14.99 2.12
CA ASP A 458 11.37 -13.62 2.40
C ASP A 458 9.83 -13.50 2.50
N PRO A 459 9.29 -12.71 3.47
CA PRO A 459 7.86 -12.43 3.58
C PRO A 459 7.20 -11.89 2.32
N ALA A 460 7.94 -11.25 1.42
CA ALA A 460 7.41 -10.82 0.13
C ALA A 460 6.82 -11.99 -0.68
N PHE A 461 7.28 -13.23 -0.47
CA PHE A 461 6.73 -14.40 -1.14
C PHE A 461 5.56 -15.06 -0.38
N ALA A 462 5.05 -14.43 0.68
CA ALA A 462 3.79 -14.84 1.30
C ALA A 462 2.67 -14.87 0.24
N PRO A 463 1.77 -15.88 0.28
CA PRO A 463 1.57 -16.88 1.34
C PRO A 463 2.44 -18.14 1.20
N TYR A 464 3.52 -18.09 0.40
CA TYR A 464 4.42 -19.21 0.09
C TYR A 464 3.75 -20.37 -0.66
N LYS A 465 2.73 -20.04 -1.45
CA LYS A 465 1.98 -20.96 -2.30
C LYS A 465 1.23 -20.18 -3.37
N GLY A 466 1.04 -20.79 -4.52
CA GLY A 466 0.12 -20.31 -5.55
C GLY A 466 0.63 -19.13 -6.40
N LEU A 467 1.75 -18.49 -6.06
CA LEU A 467 2.26 -17.31 -6.76
C LEU A 467 2.66 -17.63 -8.21
N TRP A 468 3.07 -18.87 -8.50
CA TRP A 468 3.44 -19.26 -9.86
C TRP A 468 2.52 -20.35 -10.43
N ASP A 469 1.53 -20.79 -9.66
CA ASP A 469 0.56 -21.85 -9.94
C ASP A 469 -0.53 -21.32 -10.88
N ILE A 470 -0.39 -21.64 -12.17
CA ILE A 470 -1.42 -21.43 -13.16
C ILE A 470 -2.54 -22.41 -12.83
N THR A 471 -3.78 -21.91 -12.76
CA THR A 471 -4.96 -22.75 -12.52
C THR A 471 -5.80 -22.92 -13.77
N GLU A 472 -5.72 -21.95 -14.67
CA GLU A 472 -6.45 -21.98 -15.93
C GLU A 472 -5.80 -21.07 -16.96
N VAL A 473 -5.78 -21.53 -18.22
CA VAL A 473 -5.56 -20.68 -19.38
C VAL A 473 -6.79 -20.69 -20.26
N THR A 474 -7.36 -19.52 -20.49
CA THR A 474 -8.42 -19.30 -21.48
C THR A 474 -7.89 -18.49 -22.64
N VAL A 475 -8.04 -19.00 -23.87
CA VAL A 475 -7.66 -18.29 -25.09
C VAL A 475 -8.92 -17.77 -25.78
N LEU A 476 -8.99 -16.45 -25.95
CA LEU A 476 -10.07 -15.79 -26.67
C LEU A 476 -9.58 -15.34 -28.05
N GLU A 477 -10.48 -15.36 -29.02
CA GLU A 477 -10.25 -14.83 -30.37
C GLU A 477 -11.31 -13.78 -30.70
N ASN A 478 -10.86 -12.61 -31.15
CA ASN A 478 -11.71 -11.60 -31.78
C ASN A 478 -11.14 -11.23 -33.15
N ASP A 479 -11.73 -10.23 -33.82
CA ASP A 479 -11.34 -9.88 -35.20
C ASP A 479 -9.88 -9.38 -35.30
N GLU A 480 -9.33 -8.80 -34.23
CA GLU A 480 -8.02 -8.13 -34.25
C GLU A 480 -6.91 -8.91 -33.53
N ALA A 481 -7.24 -9.74 -32.54
CA ALA A 481 -6.27 -10.34 -31.63
C ALA A 481 -6.63 -11.75 -31.15
N TYR A 482 -5.61 -12.43 -30.64
CA TYR A 482 -5.73 -13.55 -29.71
C TYR A 482 -5.42 -13.05 -28.30
N VAL A 483 -6.18 -13.49 -27.31
CA VAL A 483 -6.02 -13.07 -25.91
C VAL A 483 -5.76 -14.30 -25.06
N PHE A 484 -4.54 -14.41 -24.53
CA PHE A 484 -4.17 -15.45 -23.57
C PHE A 484 -4.46 -14.93 -22.17
N SER A 485 -5.51 -15.45 -21.54
CA SER A 485 -5.89 -15.14 -20.17
C SER A 485 -5.38 -16.23 -19.26
N ILE A 486 -4.37 -15.92 -18.45
CA ILE A 486 -3.65 -16.88 -17.59
C ILE A 486 -3.99 -16.56 -16.15
N LYS A 487 -4.76 -17.43 -15.51
CA LYS A 487 -5.21 -17.28 -14.14
C LYS A 487 -4.29 -18.04 -13.19
N PHE A 488 -3.88 -17.37 -12.12
CA PHE A 488 -3.03 -17.92 -11.07
C PHE A 488 -3.83 -18.22 -9.80
N ALA A 489 -3.34 -19.15 -8.99
CA ALA A 489 -3.95 -19.45 -7.69
C ALA A 489 -3.76 -18.28 -6.70
N GLU A 490 -2.60 -17.61 -6.77
CA GLU A 490 -2.28 -16.43 -5.97
C GLU A 490 -1.56 -15.35 -6.79
N MET A 491 -1.87 -14.08 -6.48
CA MET A 491 -1.23 -12.93 -7.13
C MET A 491 -1.05 -11.80 -6.11
N THR A 492 0.21 -11.54 -5.76
CA THR A 492 0.57 -10.48 -4.80
C THR A 492 1.47 -9.43 -5.45
N ASN A 493 1.56 -8.27 -4.79
CA ASN A 493 2.34 -7.14 -5.27
C ASN A 493 3.17 -6.43 -4.16
N PRO A 494 3.99 -7.15 -3.38
CA PRO A 494 4.78 -6.55 -2.29
C PRO A 494 5.74 -5.46 -2.74
N TRP A 495 6.16 -5.44 -4.00
CA TRP A 495 7.10 -4.45 -4.53
C TRP A 495 6.41 -3.35 -5.34
N ALA A 496 5.09 -3.20 -5.22
CA ALA A 496 4.32 -2.13 -5.88
C ALA A 496 4.56 -2.02 -7.40
N SER A 497 4.72 -3.17 -8.05
CA SER A 497 4.87 -3.29 -9.49
C SER A 497 3.71 -2.59 -10.24
N PRO A 498 3.98 -1.81 -11.30
CA PRO A 498 2.99 -0.94 -11.95
C PRO A 498 1.77 -1.66 -12.55
N LYS A 499 1.90 -2.96 -12.82
CA LYS A 499 0.81 -3.78 -13.37
C LYS A 499 -0.01 -4.52 -12.32
N GLY A 500 0.28 -4.31 -11.03
CA GLY A 500 -0.49 -4.89 -9.94
C GLY A 500 -0.06 -6.30 -9.52
N PHE A 501 1.04 -6.83 -10.06
CA PHE A 501 1.61 -8.11 -9.66
C PHE A 501 3.14 -8.08 -9.72
N SER A 502 3.79 -8.80 -8.82
CA SER A 502 5.23 -8.69 -8.58
C SER A 502 6.05 -9.91 -9.02
N HIS A 503 5.54 -11.12 -8.82
CA HIS A 503 6.37 -12.34 -8.80
C HIS A 503 6.43 -13.09 -10.12
N GLN A 504 5.38 -13.00 -10.92
CA GLN A 504 5.20 -13.81 -12.12
C GLN A 504 6.04 -13.25 -13.27
N LEU A 505 6.75 -14.15 -13.95
CA LEU A 505 7.30 -13.95 -15.28
C LEU A 505 6.72 -15.02 -16.19
N VAL A 506 5.90 -14.61 -17.15
CA VAL A 506 5.24 -15.51 -18.09
C VAL A 506 5.99 -15.53 -19.41
N ASN A 507 6.36 -16.72 -19.86
CA ASN A 507 6.89 -16.95 -21.20
C ASN A 507 5.87 -17.76 -22.01
N ILE A 508 5.52 -17.30 -23.22
CA ILE A 508 4.71 -18.05 -24.18
C ILE A 508 5.52 -18.26 -25.46
N TYR A 509 5.56 -19.49 -25.95
CA TYR A 509 6.12 -19.84 -27.24
C TYR A 509 5.00 -20.34 -28.15
N LEU A 510 4.82 -19.70 -29.30
CA LEU A 510 3.77 -20.03 -30.26
C LEU A 510 4.36 -20.65 -31.52
N ASP A 511 3.84 -21.82 -31.88
CA ASP A 511 4.04 -22.47 -33.17
C ASP A 511 2.79 -22.26 -34.02
N THR A 512 2.95 -21.57 -35.15
CA THR A 512 1.83 -21.18 -36.00
C THR A 512 2.08 -21.46 -37.48
N LYS A 513 3.29 -21.86 -37.86
CA LYS A 513 3.69 -22.22 -39.23
C LYS A 513 4.88 -23.17 -39.22
N ALA A 514 5.15 -23.79 -40.38
CA ALA A 514 6.34 -24.63 -40.53
C ALA A 514 7.63 -23.78 -40.42
N GLY A 515 8.57 -24.24 -39.59
CA GLY A 515 9.84 -23.55 -39.34
C GLY A 515 10.10 -23.40 -37.85
N GLY A 516 10.83 -22.37 -37.45
CA GLY A 516 10.99 -22.00 -36.04
C GLY A 516 12.24 -22.54 -35.34
N LYS A 517 12.24 -22.44 -34.01
CA LYS A 517 13.32 -22.88 -33.11
C LYS A 517 12.82 -23.89 -32.09
N THR A 518 13.69 -24.82 -31.68
CA THR A 518 13.41 -25.76 -30.58
C THR A 518 14.17 -25.43 -29.30
N SER A 519 15.03 -24.40 -29.32
CA SER A 519 15.68 -23.84 -28.13
C SER A 519 14.87 -22.66 -27.57
N THR A 520 15.13 -22.25 -26.34
CA THR A 520 14.58 -21.00 -25.81
C THR A 520 15.05 -19.77 -26.59
N TYR A 521 14.32 -18.66 -26.47
CA TYR A 521 14.68 -17.37 -27.06
C TYR A 521 15.99 -16.82 -26.46
N LYS A 522 16.09 -16.88 -25.12
CA LYS A 522 17.29 -16.63 -24.30
C LYS A 522 17.47 -17.79 -23.34
N GLU A 523 18.70 -18.00 -22.84
CA GLU A 523 19.11 -19.23 -22.11
C GLU A 523 18.39 -19.44 -20.75
N GLY A 524 17.58 -18.50 -20.28
CA GLY A 524 17.11 -18.44 -18.90
C GLY A 524 16.16 -19.55 -18.43
N ALA A 525 15.20 -20.02 -19.24
CA ALA A 525 14.21 -21.00 -18.77
C ALA A 525 14.75 -22.45 -18.66
N ARG A 526 15.90 -22.75 -19.32
CA ARG A 526 16.57 -24.06 -19.31
C ARG A 526 15.67 -25.23 -19.75
N VAL A 527 14.92 -25.01 -20.83
CA VAL A 527 14.05 -26.00 -21.48
C VAL A 527 14.32 -26.08 -22.98
N GLN A 528 13.78 -27.10 -23.63
CA GLN A 528 13.72 -27.20 -25.09
C GLN A 528 12.32 -27.65 -25.50
N PHE A 529 12.01 -27.54 -26.80
CA PHE A 529 10.65 -27.74 -27.32
C PHE A 529 10.60 -28.92 -28.28
N LYS A 530 9.64 -29.82 -28.10
CA LYS A 530 9.43 -30.99 -28.96
C LYS A 530 9.09 -30.58 -30.40
N GLU A 531 8.24 -29.58 -30.53
CA GLU A 531 7.89 -28.93 -31.78
C GLU A 531 8.46 -27.50 -31.79
N PRO A 532 8.95 -27.01 -32.94
CA PRO A 532 9.56 -25.71 -33.01
C PRO A 532 8.53 -24.60 -32.78
N TRP A 533 8.96 -23.44 -32.29
CA TRP A 533 8.13 -22.25 -32.14
C TRP A 533 8.57 -21.14 -33.11
N ASP A 534 7.62 -20.30 -33.52
CA ASP A 534 7.79 -19.17 -34.44
C ASP A 534 7.82 -17.81 -33.73
N TYR A 535 7.07 -17.69 -32.63
CA TYR A 535 6.94 -16.44 -31.88
C TYR A 535 7.16 -16.69 -30.38
N PHE A 536 7.84 -15.75 -29.74
CA PHE A 536 8.11 -15.73 -28.31
C PHE A 536 7.46 -14.49 -27.68
N ILE A 537 6.82 -14.69 -26.54
CA ILE A 537 6.20 -13.64 -25.74
C ILE A 537 6.74 -13.74 -24.32
N LYS A 538 7.09 -12.60 -23.73
CA LYS A 538 7.52 -12.45 -22.34
C LYS A 538 6.72 -11.34 -21.69
N VAL A 539 6.16 -11.60 -20.51
CA VAL A 539 5.41 -10.61 -19.73
C VAL A 539 5.74 -10.74 -18.25
N ALA A 540 6.04 -9.62 -17.61
CA ALA A 540 6.17 -9.46 -16.16
C ALA A 540 5.38 -8.22 -15.70
N GLY A 541 5.23 -8.02 -14.40
CA GLY A 541 4.50 -6.85 -13.90
C GLY A 541 5.26 -5.53 -14.03
N TRP A 542 6.57 -5.62 -14.28
CA TRP A 542 7.49 -4.50 -14.35
C TRP A 542 7.59 -3.96 -15.79
N PRO A 543 7.63 -2.62 -15.97
CA PRO A 543 7.85 -2.01 -17.28
C PRO A 543 9.34 -1.94 -17.61
N ASP A 544 9.78 -2.50 -18.76
CA ASP A 544 11.16 -2.46 -19.31
C ASP A 544 11.30 -3.52 -20.43
N ASP A 545 12.52 -4.06 -20.64
CA ASP A 545 12.87 -5.16 -21.54
C ASP A 545 12.35 -6.55 -21.07
N ARG A 546 11.50 -6.58 -20.04
CA ARG A 546 10.77 -7.76 -19.58
C ARG A 546 9.43 -7.94 -20.30
N ILE A 547 9.11 -7.07 -21.25
CA ILE A 547 7.95 -7.19 -22.12
C ILE A 547 8.47 -7.39 -23.54
N VAL A 548 8.40 -8.62 -24.04
CA VAL A 548 8.98 -8.98 -25.34
C VAL A 548 7.93 -9.67 -26.19
N PHE A 549 7.85 -9.26 -27.44
CA PHE A 549 7.35 -10.11 -28.52
C PHE A 549 8.46 -10.23 -29.56
N ALA A 550 8.87 -11.44 -29.89
CA ALA A 550 9.94 -11.70 -30.84
C ALA A 550 9.60 -12.84 -31.78
N THR A 551 10.06 -12.76 -33.03
CA THR A 551 10.06 -13.90 -33.94
C THR A 551 11.25 -14.83 -33.64
N ALA A 552 11.17 -16.08 -34.09
CA ALA A 552 12.19 -17.09 -33.87
C ALA A 552 13.59 -16.68 -34.38
N ASP A 553 13.69 -15.87 -35.43
CA ASP A 553 14.95 -15.32 -35.93
C ASP A 553 15.55 -14.21 -35.05
N GLY A 554 14.83 -13.74 -34.03
CA GLY A 554 15.30 -12.77 -33.05
C GLY A 554 14.77 -11.35 -33.22
N LYS A 555 13.92 -11.09 -34.23
CA LYS A 555 13.35 -9.75 -34.44
C LYS A 555 12.27 -9.45 -33.40
N GLU A 556 12.52 -8.45 -32.57
CA GLU A 556 11.53 -7.92 -31.61
C GLU A 556 10.55 -6.96 -32.29
N ILE A 557 9.27 -7.04 -31.94
CA ILE A 557 8.18 -6.20 -32.44
C ILE A 557 7.30 -5.78 -31.25
N PRO A 558 7.70 -4.74 -30.49
CA PRO A 558 7.03 -4.37 -29.23
C PRO A 558 5.53 -4.09 -29.38
N GLU A 559 5.12 -3.51 -30.51
CA GLU A 559 3.72 -3.18 -30.81
C GLU A 559 2.84 -4.38 -31.15
N ALA A 560 3.41 -5.60 -31.21
CA ALA A 560 2.67 -6.82 -31.50
C ALA A 560 1.84 -7.31 -30.31
N ILE A 561 2.16 -6.87 -29.10
CA ILE A 561 1.44 -7.25 -27.88
C ILE A 561 1.04 -6.06 -27.03
N ILE A 562 -0.04 -6.25 -26.30
CA ILE A 562 -0.39 -5.48 -25.10
C ILE A 562 -0.65 -6.51 -24.00
N TYR A 563 -0.43 -6.13 -22.75
CA TYR A 563 -0.92 -6.95 -21.64
C TYR A 563 -1.47 -6.08 -20.52
N GLU A 564 -2.42 -6.67 -19.82
CA GLU A 564 -3.10 -6.14 -18.65
C GLU A 564 -3.18 -7.25 -17.62
N ALA A 565 -3.14 -6.91 -16.35
CA ALA A 565 -3.45 -7.83 -15.28
C ALA A 565 -4.67 -7.34 -14.54
N ASP A 566 -5.45 -8.28 -14.05
CA ASP A 566 -6.51 -8.07 -13.09
C ASP A 566 -6.10 -8.82 -11.82
N PRO A 567 -5.42 -8.13 -10.86
CA PRO A 567 -4.96 -8.77 -9.64
C PRO A 567 -6.10 -9.41 -8.84
N ALA A 568 -7.30 -8.84 -8.92
CA ALA A 568 -8.47 -9.34 -8.19
C ALA A 568 -8.95 -10.70 -8.66
N ASP A 569 -8.97 -10.88 -9.97
CA ASP A 569 -9.27 -12.18 -10.57
C ASP A 569 -8.00 -13.04 -10.73
N LYS A 570 -6.85 -12.54 -10.26
CA LYS A 570 -5.52 -13.16 -10.31
C LYS A 570 -5.14 -13.58 -11.72
N VAL A 571 -5.46 -12.75 -12.71
CA VAL A 571 -5.32 -13.09 -14.12
C VAL A 571 -4.44 -12.11 -14.86
N ILE A 572 -3.59 -12.63 -15.74
CA ILE A 572 -2.81 -11.85 -16.70
C ILE A 572 -3.41 -12.09 -18.08
N HIS A 573 -3.83 -11.02 -18.73
CA HIS A 573 -4.32 -11.02 -20.10
C HIS A 573 -3.24 -10.51 -21.04
N ILE A 574 -2.79 -11.39 -21.94
CA ILE A 574 -1.78 -11.10 -22.95
C ILE A 574 -2.47 -11.07 -24.31
N ILE A 575 -2.55 -9.89 -24.89
CA ILE A 575 -3.24 -9.59 -26.15
C ILE A 575 -2.20 -9.59 -27.27
N VAL A 576 -2.32 -10.52 -28.21
CA VAL A 576 -1.42 -10.68 -29.36
C VAL A 576 -2.16 -10.29 -30.64
N PHE A 577 -1.73 -9.21 -31.29
CA PHE A 577 -2.41 -8.71 -32.49
C PHE A 577 -2.16 -9.59 -33.71
N LYS A 578 -3.24 -10.04 -34.34
CA LYS A 578 -3.22 -10.95 -35.50
C LYS A 578 -2.39 -10.42 -36.66
N LYS A 579 -2.35 -9.10 -36.87
CA LYS A 579 -1.58 -8.48 -37.96
C LYS A 579 -0.06 -8.74 -37.90
N TYR A 580 0.46 -9.16 -36.74
CA TYR A 580 1.88 -9.53 -36.56
C TYR A 580 2.09 -11.05 -36.46
N LEU A 581 1.01 -11.84 -36.46
CA LEU A 581 1.04 -13.29 -36.30
C LEU A 581 0.63 -13.97 -37.60
N GLU A 582 1.53 -14.74 -38.19
CA GLU A 582 1.23 -15.53 -39.39
C GLU A 582 0.76 -16.93 -38.99
N VAL A 583 -0.55 -17.17 -39.06
CA VAL A 583 -1.15 -18.46 -38.69
C VAL A 583 -1.46 -19.28 -39.95
N LYS A 584 -0.72 -20.37 -40.16
CA LYS A 584 -0.84 -21.28 -41.32
C LYS A 584 -1.20 -22.71 -40.95
N THR A 585 -0.79 -23.17 -39.78
CA THR A 585 -0.93 -24.59 -39.35
C THR A 585 -1.80 -24.77 -38.10
N GLY A 586 -2.54 -23.73 -37.71
CA GLY A 586 -3.20 -23.67 -36.40
C GLY A 586 -2.32 -22.94 -35.39
N ILE A 587 -2.65 -23.03 -34.10
CA ILE A 587 -1.85 -22.45 -33.02
C ILE A 587 -1.55 -23.55 -32.00
N LYS A 588 -0.26 -23.79 -31.79
CA LYS A 588 0.25 -24.57 -30.67
C LYS A 588 1.01 -23.63 -29.73
N ALA A 589 0.92 -23.87 -28.43
CA ALA A 589 1.52 -23.01 -27.43
C ALA A 589 2.29 -23.80 -26.37
N TYR A 590 3.36 -23.21 -25.86
CA TYR A 590 3.97 -23.56 -24.59
C TYR A 590 3.81 -22.36 -23.67
N ILE A 591 3.23 -22.55 -22.48
CA ILE A 591 2.96 -21.47 -21.52
C ILE A 591 3.71 -21.80 -20.24
N LEU A 592 4.69 -20.99 -19.89
CA LEU A 592 5.58 -21.20 -18.76
C LEU A 592 5.38 -20.09 -17.72
N SER A 593 5.24 -20.49 -16.46
CA SER A 593 5.31 -19.64 -15.30
C SER A 593 6.70 -19.75 -14.66
N LEU A 594 7.38 -18.62 -14.57
CA LEU A 594 8.70 -18.48 -13.97
C LEU A 594 8.64 -17.43 -12.86
N SER A 595 9.64 -17.47 -11.97
CA SER A 595 9.80 -16.44 -10.94
C SER A 595 10.64 -15.28 -11.47
N GLN A 596 10.08 -14.07 -11.39
CA GLN A 596 10.75 -12.85 -11.81
C GLN A 596 11.84 -12.42 -10.82
N ASP A 597 12.98 -11.99 -11.35
CA ASP A 597 14.06 -11.31 -10.62
C ASP A 597 14.73 -10.26 -11.51
N GLY A 598 14.83 -9.02 -11.07
CA GLY A 598 15.45 -7.94 -11.83
C GLY A 598 16.96 -8.12 -12.07
N TYR A 599 17.62 -8.97 -11.28
CA TYR A 599 19.06 -9.23 -11.36
C TYR A 599 19.40 -10.60 -11.98
N GLY A 600 18.39 -11.45 -12.17
CA GLY A 600 18.55 -12.78 -12.73
C GLY A 600 18.84 -12.76 -14.23
N THR A 601 19.52 -13.79 -14.74
CA THR A 601 19.70 -13.96 -16.19
C THR A 601 18.35 -14.07 -16.88
N ASP A 602 18.15 -13.24 -17.91
CA ASP A 602 16.86 -13.07 -18.58
C ASP A 602 15.70 -12.79 -17.61
N HIS A 603 16.01 -12.13 -16.49
CA HIS A 603 15.07 -11.74 -15.44
C HIS A 603 14.40 -12.90 -14.70
N ILE A 604 15.01 -14.09 -14.73
CA ILE A 604 14.52 -15.28 -14.03
C ILE A 604 15.28 -15.44 -12.72
N ARG A 605 14.53 -15.57 -11.62
CA ARG A 605 15.06 -15.84 -10.29
C ARG A 605 15.81 -17.17 -10.29
N PRO A 606 17.06 -17.21 -9.82
CA PRO A 606 17.79 -18.46 -9.74
C PRO A 606 17.15 -19.44 -8.74
N VAL A 607 17.47 -20.71 -8.93
CA VAL A 607 17.13 -21.79 -7.99
C VAL A 607 18.42 -22.37 -7.43
N SER A 608 18.56 -22.36 -6.11
CA SER A 608 19.68 -22.97 -5.38
C SER A 608 19.26 -24.29 -4.76
N LYS A 609 20.24 -25.07 -4.26
CA LYS A 609 19.97 -26.32 -3.55
C LYS A 609 19.02 -26.10 -2.37
N ASP A 610 19.37 -25.15 -1.50
CA ASP A 610 18.57 -24.74 -0.35
C ASP A 610 17.99 -23.34 -0.60
N PRO A 611 16.74 -23.04 -0.20
CA PRO A 611 16.16 -21.72 -0.39
C PRO A 611 16.86 -20.69 0.49
N THR A 612 17.11 -19.51 -0.08
CA THR A 612 17.63 -18.34 0.67
C THR A 612 16.49 -17.37 0.94
N GLN A 613 16.81 -16.16 1.42
CA GLN A 613 15.81 -15.08 1.50
C GLN A 613 15.19 -14.79 0.11
N TRP A 614 16.02 -14.72 -0.93
CA TRP A 614 15.61 -14.24 -2.26
C TRP A 614 15.71 -15.28 -3.38
N THR A 615 16.23 -16.48 -3.10
CA THR A 615 16.46 -17.51 -4.11
C THR A 615 15.56 -18.71 -3.83
N LEU A 616 14.97 -19.27 -4.90
CA LEU A 616 14.21 -20.51 -4.81
C LEU A 616 15.12 -21.65 -4.34
N GLY A 617 14.55 -22.64 -3.65
CA GLY A 617 15.25 -23.85 -3.22
C GLY A 617 14.92 -25.06 -4.09
N GLY A 618 15.60 -26.18 -3.85
CA GLY A 618 15.29 -27.47 -4.48
C GLY A 618 16.11 -27.79 -5.73
N TYR A 619 17.12 -27.00 -6.06
CA TYR A 619 17.91 -27.26 -7.27
C TYR A 619 18.72 -28.57 -7.15
N PRO A 620 18.58 -29.51 -8.10
CA PRO A 620 19.32 -30.76 -8.13
C PRO A 620 20.77 -30.48 -8.55
N VAL A 621 21.70 -30.53 -7.57
CA VAL A 621 23.13 -30.25 -7.79
C VAL A 621 23.79 -31.19 -8.80
N ASP A 622 23.23 -32.39 -8.99
CA ASP A 622 23.68 -33.39 -9.95
C ASP A 622 23.19 -33.13 -11.38
N SER A 623 22.31 -32.14 -11.59
CA SER A 623 21.80 -31.77 -12.92
C SER A 623 22.83 -31.12 -13.86
N LYS A 624 23.96 -30.65 -13.32
CA LYS A 624 25.02 -29.97 -14.06
C LYS A 624 24.50 -28.80 -14.92
N ASP A 625 23.62 -27.98 -14.35
CA ASP A 625 22.96 -26.82 -14.96
C ASP A 625 21.83 -27.12 -15.97
N PHE A 626 21.44 -28.38 -16.16
CA PHE A 626 20.37 -28.73 -17.13
C PHE A 626 18.96 -28.82 -16.55
N ALA A 627 18.78 -28.70 -15.22
CA ALA A 627 17.43 -28.64 -14.64
C ALA A 627 16.73 -27.31 -14.96
N PRO A 628 15.43 -27.34 -15.33
CA PRO A 628 14.67 -26.18 -15.82
C PRO A 628 14.36 -25.19 -14.71
N TYR A 629 14.25 -23.89 -14.99
CA TYR A 629 13.80 -22.87 -14.01
C TYR A 629 12.28 -22.64 -14.02
N VAL A 630 11.54 -23.43 -14.78
CA VAL A 630 10.09 -23.39 -14.87
C VAL A 630 9.49 -23.91 -13.55
N LEU A 631 8.63 -23.09 -12.94
CA LEU A 631 7.92 -23.44 -11.71
C LEU A 631 6.59 -24.09 -12.01
N ASP A 632 5.93 -23.65 -13.08
CA ASP A 632 4.70 -24.23 -13.57
C ASP A 632 4.53 -24.07 -15.09
N THR A 633 3.78 -24.97 -15.74
CA THR A 633 3.48 -25.00 -17.16
C THR A 633 2.23 -25.82 -17.46
N ILE A 634 1.40 -25.30 -18.36
CA ILE A 634 0.27 -26.06 -18.90
C ILE A 634 0.79 -27.19 -19.78
N VAL A 635 0.30 -28.41 -19.53
CA VAL A 635 0.62 -29.59 -20.31
C VAL A 635 -0.61 -30.16 -21.05
N PRO A 636 -0.43 -30.95 -22.12
CA PRO A 636 -1.54 -31.63 -22.78
C PRO A 636 -2.29 -32.60 -21.87
N GLU A 637 -3.58 -32.81 -22.15
CA GLU A 637 -4.43 -33.73 -21.39
C GLU A 637 -3.78 -35.13 -21.23
N GLY A 638 -3.79 -35.64 -19.99
CA GLY A 638 -3.21 -36.92 -19.63
C GLY A 638 -1.70 -36.91 -19.39
N GLN A 639 -1.01 -35.78 -19.60
CA GLN A 639 0.38 -35.62 -19.21
C GLN A 639 0.51 -35.00 -17.82
N LYS A 640 1.72 -35.07 -17.25
CA LYS A 640 2.07 -34.46 -15.98
C LYS A 640 3.25 -33.54 -16.16
N GLN A 641 3.14 -32.34 -15.59
CA GLN A 641 4.24 -31.38 -15.53
C GLN A 641 5.52 -32.01 -14.98
N GLU A 642 5.42 -32.80 -13.90
CA GLU A 642 6.60 -33.36 -13.24
C GLU A 642 7.39 -34.29 -14.17
N ASP A 643 6.71 -35.12 -14.95
CA ASP A 643 7.34 -36.04 -15.89
C ASP A 643 8.04 -35.29 -17.03
N ILE A 644 7.41 -34.21 -17.52
CA ILE A 644 7.96 -33.36 -18.58
C ILE A 644 9.18 -32.59 -18.08
N LEU A 645 9.06 -31.87 -16.96
CA LEU A 645 10.13 -31.05 -16.42
C LEU A 645 11.30 -31.89 -15.87
N LYS A 646 11.08 -33.15 -15.52
CA LYS A 646 12.14 -34.10 -15.12
C LYS A 646 12.83 -34.79 -16.30
N SER A 647 12.39 -34.56 -17.53
CA SER A 647 12.95 -35.22 -18.72
C SER A 647 14.35 -34.75 -19.14
N TYR A 648 14.93 -33.77 -18.44
CA TYR A 648 16.31 -33.34 -18.71
C TYR A 648 17.30 -34.47 -18.41
N VAL A 649 18.44 -34.45 -19.11
CA VAL A 649 19.54 -35.39 -18.90
C VAL A 649 20.74 -34.59 -18.41
N PRO A 650 21.22 -34.82 -17.17
CA PRO A 650 22.32 -34.04 -16.61
C PRO A 650 23.56 -33.95 -17.50
N GLY A 651 23.95 -32.73 -17.85
CA GLY A 651 25.11 -32.47 -18.70
C GLY A 651 24.91 -32.79 -20.19
N GLN A 652 23.70 -33.15 -20.64
CA GLN A 652 23.44 -33.57 -22.02
C GLN A 652 22.31 -32.81 -22.70
N SER A 653 21.12 -32.73 -22.09
CA SER A 653 19.94 -32.10 -22.73
C SER A 653 18.97 -31.51 -21.72
N TYR A 654 18.33 -30.39 -22.11
CA TYR A 654 17.28 -29.76 -21.31
C TYR A 654 15.98 -30.56 -21.32
N ALA A 655 15.07 -30.25 -20.38
CA ALA A 655 13.74 -30.83 -20.34
C ALA A 655 12.97 -30.49 -21.63
N THR A 656 12.32 -31.49 -22.24
CA THR A 656 11.63 -31.34 -23.53
C THR A 656 10.15 -31.13 -23.33
N LEU A 657 9.69 -29.88 -23.49
CA LEU A 657 8.28 -29.53 -23.35
C LEU A 657 7.46 -30.00 -24.55
N ILE A 658 6.16 -30.21 -24.32
CA ILE A 658 5.18 -30.61 -25.33
C ILE A 658 4.09 -29.53 -25.40
N PRO A 659 3.71 -29.05 -26.60
CA PRO A 659 2.81 -27.93 -26.69
C PRO A 659 1.36 -28.38 -26.48
N ILE A 660 0.54 -27.47 -25.95
CA ILE A 660 -0.90 -27.57 -26.07
C ILE A 660 -1.36 -27.11 -27.45
N VAL A 661 -2.45 -27.70 -27.94
CA VAL A 661 -3.09 -27.30 -29.20
C VAL A 661 -4.21 -26.34 -28.88
N VAL A 662 -4.08 -25.09 -29.32
CA VAL A 662 -5.07 -24.02 -29.12
C VAL A 662 -6.13 -24.02 -30.23
N LYS A 663 -5.69 -24.18 -31.49
CA LYS A 663 -6.56 -24.09 -32.67
C LYS A 663 -6.05 -24.96 -33.80
#